data_AF-A0A5C6GAV5-F1
#
_entry.id   AF-A0A5C6GAV5-F1
#
_cell.length_a   1.000
_cell.length_b   1.000
_cell.length_c   1.000
_cell.angle_alpha   90.00
_cell.angle_beta   90.00
_cell.angle_gamma   90.00
#
_symmetry.space_group_name_H-M   'P 1'
#
loop_
_entity.id
_entity.type
_entity.pdbx_description
1 polymer ?
#
loop_
_entity_poly.entity_id
_entity_poly.type
_entity_poly.pdbx_seq_one_letter_code
_entity_poly.pdbx_strand_id
1 'polypeptide(L)'
;MDDFAAAARGMDEKNGLQEGSHIKRDMSGSLGLAPTSIAFHQSFNYATTRAHKENWVGIYSSSSTGPDNETHTEDSLSWEYASDEKGTVQLSTANLPPGQYKAYFLANGGYKWLAQPVEFKVANLWGSISVSNSDPVLTFIYSTPHADSQNWIGIYYSFGGGPESQKFNSSSLAWAFAPNEKGTVKVDASNLQPGLGYRAFFLAKGGYKWLASPIDIVKPGEGPLRFIVDGLTTHNSREGEPFRATIGGLLENPRDTDSKFAKGKSNATDASTNGWIKISSDGTISGTPPTASGNSTTKFVVEALGSDGSTAEMTVSIPVVPPGEPMVKELTVLSFNLWLGGTPVKNYHAKQIRFITKAGADIVGLQESTGGHAIRLAKAMGWDYWQGDDVGIISRYPMVEQYAPVERAGAVRIALDEGHEINFWNCHLGYTPYGPYDFCFDHLSPDEVLQNEAKSRRTPQIVNIMKNMQDHLSRSSNTPVIFTGDFNAPSHLDWTNATKELHCGTGYFPWPTSKHPIDAGLIDSFREIHSDPLDKPGITWSPIYLENEGRAEPKDRIDFIYHKGLKTRSSEAVVIGQPKAQPDHYNNEWPSDHAAVKTVFRVEKNEAGSSRVLQGIMGATVAVTVACASWFVGKCVRKRKSDSDSRKAGTSSDSDESSGDVSG
;
A
#
# COMPACT_ATOMS: atom_id res chain seq x y z
N MET A 1 35.59 22.92 -29.92
CA MET A 1 34.57 22.55 -31.00
C MET A 1 33.14 22.81 -30.49
N ASP A 2 32.98 24.14 -30.14
CA ASP A 2 32.06 25.27 -30.42
C ASP A 2 30.93 24.86 -31.37
N ASP A 3 29.73 24.62 -30.73
CA ASP A 3 28.50 25.32 -31.15
C ASP A 3 27.28 24.42 -30.91
N PHE A 4 26.69 24.53 -29.66
CA PHE A 4 25.22 24.79 -29.68
C PHE A 4 24.72 24.89 -28.23
N ALA A 5 25.01 25.97 -27.54
CA ALA A 5 24.29 26.65 -26.45
C ALA A 5 23.94 28.09 -26.88
N ALA A 6 22.71 28.31 -27.42
CA ALA A 6 22.09 29.62 -27.10
C ALA A 6 20.72 29.72 -27.80
N ALA A 7 19.64 29.35 -27.08
CA ALA A 7 18.65 30.47 -26.99
C ALA A 7 17.54 30.08 -26.01
N ALA A 8 17.82 30.10 -24.73
CA ALA A 8 16.91 30.35 -23.59
C ALA A 8 17.26 31.68 -22.93
N ARG A 9 16.61 32.81 -23.41
CA ARG A 9 16.30 33.82 -22.38
C ARG A 9 15.32 34.85 -22.95
N GLY A 10 14.03 34.88 -22.56
CA GLY A 10 13.51 36.12 -21.93
C GLY A 10 11.98 36.19 -22.09
N MET A 11 11.19 35.76 -21.03
CA MET A 11 10.17 36.77 -20.64
C MET A 11 9.42 36.28 -19.40
N ASP A 12 9.90 36.71 -18.16
CA ASP A 12 9.15 36.96 -16.90
C ASP A 12 8.38 38.29 -16.98
N GLU A 13 7.00 38.33 -16.64
CA GLU A 13 6.29 38.75 -15.42
C GLU A 13 4.95 39.40 -15.82
N LYS A 14 3.73 38.85 -15.30
CA LYS A 14 2.80 39.34 -14.25
C LYS A 14 1.36 39.29 -14.77
N ASN A 15 0.45 38.48 -14.13
CA ASN A 15 -0.80 38.65 -13.33
C ASN A 15 -1.98 38.02 -14.06
N GLY A 16 -2.57 36.91 -13.56
CA GLY A 16 -4.01 36.94 -13.19
C GLY A 16 -4.62 35.55 -13.36
N LEU A 17 -4.72 34.75 -12.26
CA LEU A 17 -5.87 33.95 -11.80
C LEU A 17 -6.96 33.85 -12.88
N GLN A 18 -6.90 32.69 -13.66
CA GLN A 18 -8.23 32.24 -14.16
C GLN A 18 -8.28 30.70 -14.12
N GLU A 19 -8.85 30.06 -13.06
CA GLU A 19 -10.01 29.12 -13.03
C GLU A 19 -10.27 28.51 -14.40
N GLY A 20 -9.84 27.16 -14.64
CA GLY A 20 -10.60 25.97 -15.09
C GLY A 20 -10.73 25.92 -16.61
N SER A 21 -9.74 25.34 -17.34
CA SER A 21 -10.26 24.89 -18.67
C SER A 21 -10.18 23.37 -18.76
N HIS A 22 -11.02 22.59 -18.02
CA HIS A 22 -11.50 21.28 -18.54
C HIS A 22 -11.55 21.26 -20.07
N ILE A 23 -10.38 21.25 -20.78
CA ILE A 23 -10.39 20.88 -22.23
C ILE A 23 -11.57 19.96 -22.52
N LYS A 24 -12.80 20.44 -22.73
CA LYS A 24 -13.99 19.77 -23.32
C LYS A 24 -13.56 18.69 -24.34
N ARG A 25 -13.62 17.44 -23.85
CA ARG A 25 -13.42 16.20 -24.65
C ARG A 25 -14.15 16.29 -25.99
N ASP A 26 -13.43 16.42 -27.07
CA ASP A 26 -14.01 16.40 -28.44
C ASP A 26 -14.60 15.03 -28.76
N MET A 27 -15.93 14.91 -28.52
CA MET A 27 -16.69 13.67 -28.84
C MET A 27 -17.40 13.84 -30.18
N SER A 28 -16.92 14.62 -31.10
CA SER A 28 -17.65 14.98 -32.34
C SER A 28 -17.66 13.80 -33.31
N GLY A 29 -17.00 12.69 -32.96
CA GLY A 29 -17.04 11.53 -33.87
C GLY A 29 -17.81 10.36 -33.25
N SER A 30 -17.86 9.19 -34.02
CA SER A 30 -18.56 8.01 -33.47
C SER A 30 -17.74 6.75 -33.73
N LEU A 31 -17.84 5.94 -32.71
CA LEU A 31 -17.26 4.59 -32.85
C LEU A 31 -18.26 3.55 -32.35
N GLY A 32 -18.49 2.63 -33.28
CA GLY A 32 -19.47 1.60 -32.87
C GLY A 32 -19.08 0.23 -33.44
N LEU A 33 -19.70 -0.82 -32.75
CA LEU A 33 -19.42 -2.17 -33.27
C LEU A 33 -20.08 -2.37 -34.63
N ALA A 34 -19.34 -3.04 -35.51
CA ALA A 34 -19.89 -3.36 -36.84
C ALA A 34 -19.93 -4.89 -37.02
N PRO A 35 -20.95 -5.38 -37.86
CA PRO A 35 -21.02 -6.83 -38.09
C PRO A 35 -19.68 -7.38 -38.63
N THR A 36 -19.39 -8.60 -37.98
CA THR A 36 -18.10 -9.25 -38.37
C THR A 36 -18.41 -10.59 -39.04
N SER A 37 -17.89 -10.84 -40.30
CA SER A 37 -18.14 -12.13 -40.97
C SER A 37 -16.86 -12.93 -41.14
N ILE A 38 -15.78 -12.30 -40.51
CA ILE A 38 -14.49 -13.00 -40.56
C ILE A 38 -14.11 -13.50 -39.17
N ALA A 39 -13.86 -14.78 -39.19
CA ALA A 39 -13.47 -15.36 -37.89
C ALA A 39 -12.26 -14.62 -37.30
N PHE A 40 -12.41 -14.30 -35.92
CA PHE A 40 -11.30 -13.76 -35.09
C PHE A 40 -11.00 -12.32 -35.45
N HIS A 41 -11.95 -11.63 -35.96
CA HIS A 41 -11.85 -10.16 -36.18
C HIS A 41 -13.07 -9.47 -35.55
N GLN A 42 -12.68 -8.32 -35.12
CA GLN A 42 -13.79 -7.45 -34.68
C GLN A 42 -13.78 -6.16 -35.53
N SER A 43 -15.00 -5.86 -36.09
CA SER A 43 -15.10 -4.65 -36.94
C SER A 43 -15.74 -3.49 -36.19
N PHE A 44 -15.18 -2.23 -36.57
CA PHE A 44 -15.72 -1.01 -35.92
C PHE A 44 -16.05 0.01 -37.02
N ASN A 45 -17.31 0.52 -36.91
CA ASN A 45 -17.59 1.69 -37.75
C ASN A 45 -17.19 2.99 -37.04
N TYR A 46 -16.54 3.82 -37.90
CA TYR A 46 -16.15 5.09 -37.25
C TYR A 46 -16.52 6.27 -38.15
N ALA A 47 -16.70 7.42 -37.51
CA ALA A 47 -16.94 8.68 -38.23
C ALA A 47 -16.37 9.84 -37.41
N THR A 48 -15.78 10.79 -38.21
CA THR A 48 -15.22 11.97 -37.51
C THR A 48 -15.22 13.16 -38.46
N THR A 49 -15.30 14.41 -37.97
CA THR A 49 -15.19 15.62 -38.83
C THR A 49 -13.73 16.05 -38.96
N ARG A 50 -12.82 15.22 -38.34
CA ARG A 50 -11.38 15.56 -38.38
C ARG A 50 -10.60 14.40 -39.00
N ALA A 51 -10.87 14.08 -40.19
CA ALA A 51 -10.14 12.97 -40.84
C ALA A 51 -8.64 13.31 -40.94
N HIS A 52 -7.89 12.31 -40.64
CA HIS A 52 -6.42 12.44 -40.70
C HIS A 52 -5.80 11.07 -41.00
N LYS A 53 -4.69 11.14 -41.78
CA LYS A 53 -4.09 9.88 -42.27
C LYS A 53 -3.55 9.04 -41.09
N GLU A 54 -3.48 9.68 -39.90
CA GLU A 54 -2.89 8.90 -38.78
C GLU A 54 -3.94 8.65 -37.69
N ASN A 55 -5.12 8.92 -38.03
CA ASN A 55 -6.13 8.45 -37.05
C ASN A 55 -6.18 6.92 -37.01
N TRP A 56 -6.49 6.43 -35.72
CA TRP A 56 -6.43 4.95 -35.69
C TRP A 56 -7.37 4.42 -34.59
N VAL A 57 -7.72 3.19 -34.78
CA VAL A 57 -8.52 2.48 -33.76
C VAL A 57 -7.66 1.38 -33.13
N GLY A 58 -7.68 1.40 -31.78
CA GLY A 58 -6.90 0.36 -31.09
C GLY A 58 -7.76 -0.38 -30.05
N ILE A 59 -7.33 -1.71 -29.81
CA ILE A 59 -8.06 -2.53 -28.84
C ILE A 59 -7.19 -2.66 -27.58
N TYR A 60 -7.88 -2.54 -26.41
CA TYR A 60 -7.19 -2.70 -25.11
C TYR A 60 -8.04 -3.61 -24.21
N SER A 61 -7.31 -4.24 -23.23
CA SER A 61 -8.08 -5.04 -22.23
C SER A 61 -8.97 -4.12 -21.37
N SER A 62 -10.19 -4.61 -21.01
CA SER A 62 -11.09 -3.77 -20.17
C SER A 62 -10.55 -3.65 -18.75
N SER A 63 -9.73 -4.62 -18.29
CA SER A 63 -9.14 -4.56 -16.94
C SER A 63 -7.91 -3.67 -16.91
N SER A 64 -7.37 -3.22 -18.10
CA SER A 64 -6.26 -2.25 -18.15
C SER A 64 -6.80 -0.82 -18.29
N THR A 65 -5.80 0.26 -17.85
CA THR A 65 -6.21 1.68 -17.93
C THR A 65 -5.95 2.22 -19.34
N GLY A 66 -6.20 1.37 -20.51
CA GLY A 66 -6.07 1.95 -21.87
C GLY A 66 -6.00 3.49 -21.84
N PRO A 67 -6.03 4.19 -22.97
CA PRO A 67 -5.95 5.66 -22.98
C PRO A 67 -7.23 6.30 -22.41
N ASP A 68 -7.64 5.83 -21.14
CA ASP A 68 -8.86 6.37 -20.50
C ASP A 68 -8.69 7.84 -20.15
N ASN A 69 -7.39 8.20 -19.93
CA ASN A 69 -7.19 9.64 -19.62
C ASN A 69 -6.57 10.36 -20.82
N GLU A 70 -6.70 9.74 -22.15
CA GLU A 70 -6.22 10.32 -23.43
C GLU A 70 -4.71 10.54 -23.41
N THR A 71 -3.99 9.72 -22.57
CA THR A 71 -2.52 9.65 -22.60
C THR A 71 -2.10 8.19 -22.82
N HIS A 72 -0.87 8.11 -23.24
CA HIS A 72 -0.37 6.74 -23.48
C HIS A 72 -0.14 6.01 -22.15
N THR A 73 -0.80 4.84 -22.12
CA THR A 73 -0.53 4.05 -20.87
C THR A 73 0.12 2.71 -21.26
N GLU A 74 -0.27 2.15 -22.36
CA GLU A 74 0.30 0.88 -22.85
C GLU A 74 0.01 0.74 -24.35
N ASP A 75 0.77 -0.26 -24.91
CA ASP A 75 0.55 -0.47 -26.36
C ASP A 75 -0.80 -1.16 -26.61
N SER A 76 -1.44 -0.77 -27.86
CA SER A 76 -2.71 -1.46 -28.19
C SER A 76 -2.46 -2.93 -28.55
N LEU A 77 -3.48 -3.72 -28.19
CA LEU A 77 -3.36 -5.18 -28.45
C LEU A 77 -3.55 -5.48 -29.94
N SER A 78 -4.25 -4.62 -30.61
CA SER A 78 -4.51 -4.67 -32.06
C SER A 78 -4.94 -3.28 -32.54
N TRP A 79 -4.43 -2.93 -33.76
CA TRP A 79 -4.87 -1.58 -34.20
C TRP A 79 -4.86 -1.53 -35.72
N GLU A 80 -5.59 -0.55 -36.22
CA GLU A 80 -5.58 -0.22 -37.66
C GLU A 80 -5.85 1.27 -37.85
N TYR A 81 -5.25 1.76 -39.03
CA TYR A 81 -5.53 3.18 -39.32
C TYR A 81 -6.99 3.35 -39.79
N ALA A 82 -7.52 4.54 -39.27
CA ALA A 82 -8.87 4.98 -39.68
C ALA A 82 -8.79 6.39 -40.25
N SER A 83 -8.35 6.54 -41.47
CA SER A 83 -7.84 7.82 -42.00
C SER A 83 -8.99 8.64 -42.62
N ASP A 84 -10.14 7.97 -42.89
CA ASP A 84 -11.21 8.71 -43.61
C ASP A 84 -12.24 9.28 -42.63
N GLU A 85 -13.03 10.24 -43.17
CA GLU A 85 -14.07 10.89 -42.33
C GLU A 85 -15.07 9.87 -41.79
N LYS A 86 -15.32 8.81 -42.46
CA LYS A 86 -16.13 7.66 -41.99
C LYS A 86 -15.68 6.39 -42.69
N GLY A 87 -15.80 5.28 -41.96
CA GLY A 87 -15.42 3.99 -42.56
C GLY A 87 -15.51 2.87 -41.53
N THR A 88 -15.02 1.68 -41.97
CA THR A 88 -14.99 0.49 -41.09
C THR A 88 -13.56 -0.03 -41.01
N VAL A 89 -13.13 -0.20 -39.72
CA VAL A 89 -11.82 -0.90 -39.56
C VAL A 89 -12.06 -2.29 -38.97
N GLN A 90 -11.24 -3.17 -39.53
CA GLN A 90 -11.30 -4.55 -39.01
C GLN A 90 -9.99 -4.88 -38.27
N LEU A 91 -10.23 -5.21 -37.04
CA LEU A 91 -9.02 -5.50 -36.23
C LEU A 91 -9.02 -6.98 -35.85
N SER A 92 -7.82 -7.57 -35.99
CA SER A 92 -7.70 -9.00 -35.64
C SER A 92 -7.89 -9.22 -34.13
N THR A 93 -8.75 -10.21 -33.83
CA THR A 93 -8.89 -10.60 -32.40
C THR A 93 -8.28 -11.99 -32.20
N ALA A 94 -7.57 -12.42 -33.20
CA ALA A 94 -7.06 -13.81 -33.21
C ALA A 94 -6.10 -14.05 -32.05
N ASN A 95 -5.59 -12.96 -31.54
CA ASN A 95 -4.62 -13.17 -30.43
C ASN A 95 -5.15 -12.58 -29.12
N LEU A 96 -6.49 -12.21 -29.20
CA LEU A 96 -7.08 -11.68 -27.95
C LEU A 96 -7.84 -12.78 -27.20
N PRO A 97 -7.52 -12.98 -25.80
CA PRO A 97 -8.31 -13.92 -25.01
C PRO A 97 -9.79 -13.48 -24.92
N PRO A 98 -10.71 -14.62 -24.66
CA PRO A 98 -12.09 -14.17 -24.41
C PRO A 98 -12.16 -13.20 -23.22
N GLY A 99 -12.82 -12.33 -23.40
CA GLY A 99 -12.92 -11.37 -22.27
C GLY A 99 -13.42 -10.01 -22.78
N GLN A 100 -13.55 -9.14 -21.70
CA GLN A 100 -14.11 -7.81 -22.04
C GLN A 100 -13.01 -6.86 -22.50
N TYR A 101 -13.29 -6.11 -23.60
CA TYR A 101 -12.29 -5.18 -24.13
C TYR A 101 -12.94 -3.82 -24.42
N LYS A 102 -11.90 -2.84 -24.63
CA LYS A 102 -12.35 -1.50 -25.06
C LYS A 102 -11.64 -1.11 -26.36
N ALA A 103 -12.37 -0.51 -27.26
CA ALA A 103 -11.73 0.04 -28.45
C ALA A 103 -11.81 1.57 -28.42
N TYR A 104 -10.62 2.14 -28.91
CA TYR A 104 -10.53 3.62 -28.89
C TYR A 104 -10.31 4.12 -30.32
N PHE A 105 -11.06 5.14 -30.66
CA PHE A 105 -10.79 5.88 -31.91
C PHE A 105 -9.96 7.14 -31.58
N LEU A 106 -8.64 7.13 -32.10
CA LEU A 106 -7.66 8.08 -31.55
C LEU A 106 -7.10 8.93 -32.70
N ALA A 107 -6.69 10.21 -32.27
CA ALA A 107 -6.41 11.23 -33.31
C ALA A 107 -4.90 11.31 -33.55
N ASN A 108 -4.54 11.33 -34.91
CA ASN A 108 -3.27 11.85 -35.45
C ASN A 108 -2.07 11.14 -34.83
N GLY A 109 -2.19 9.87 -34.58
CA GLY A 109 -1.01 9.09 -34.11
C GLY A 109 -0.84 9.22 -32.60
N GLY A 110 -1.79 10.09 -31.97
CA GLY A 110 -1.74 10.26 -30.50
C GLY A 110 -2.88 9.49 -29.79
N TYR A 111 -3.21 9.88 -28.51
CA TYR A 111 -4.12 9.03 -27.70
C TYR A 111 -5.33 9.87 -27.24
N LYS A 112 -5.46 11.04 -28.07
CA LYS A 112 -6.69 11.82 -27.79
C LYS A 112 -7.89 11.18 -28.51
N TRP A 113 -8.99 11.16 -27.84
CA TRP A 113 -10.18 10.43 -28.34
C TRP A 113 -10.82 11.24 -29.47
N LEU A 114 -11.28 10.59 -30.43
CA LEU A 114 -12.15 11.25 -31.42
C LEU A 114 -13.61 10.83 -31.23
N ALA A 115 -13.83 9.82 -30.30
CA ALA A 115 -15.20 9.35 -29.95
C ALA A 115 -15.13 8.56 -28.64
N GLN A 116 -16.34 8.45 -28.05
CA GLN A 116 -16.39 7.62 -26.82
C GLN A 116 -15.95 6.18 -27.12
N PRO A 117 -15.11 5.61 -26.17
CA PRO A 117 -14.67 4.23 -26.40
C PRO A 117 -15.84 3.23 -26.34
N VAL A 118 -15.66 2.23 -27.05
CA VAL A 118 -16.72 1.20 -27.09
C VAL A 118 -16.19 -0.08 -26.43
N GLU A 119 -17.10 -0.65 -25.53
CA GLU A 119 -16.74 -1.94 -24.89
C GLU A 119 -17.33 -3.11 -25.69
N PHE A 120 -16.51 -4.12 -25.79
CA PHE A 120 -17.07 -5.31 -26.48
C PHE A 120 -16.41 -6.57 -25.92
N LYS A 121 -17.09 -7.73 -26.23
CA LYS A 121 -16.59 -9.02 -25.69
C LYS A 121 -16.04 -9.88 -26.83
N VAL A 122 -14.87 -10.22 -26.59
CA VAL A 122 -14.34 -11.23 -27.54
C VAL A 122 -14.69 -12.64 -27.04
N ALA A 123 -15.65 -13.35 -27.87
CA ALA A 123 -16.23 -14.66 -27.46
C ALA A 123 -15.45 -15.80 -28.13
N ASN A 124 -14.35 -15.50 -28.88
CA ASN A 124 -13.76 -16.66 -29.55
C ASN A 124 -13.30 -17.73 -28.54
N LEU A 125 -13.50 -19.19 -28.83
CA LEU A 125 -13.19 -20.46 -28.13
C LEU A 125 -11.69 -20.76 -28.24
N TRP A 126 -10.65 -19.94 -27.66
CA TRP A 126 -9.18 -19.98 -27.50
C TRP A 126 -8.74 -21.18 -26.66
N GLY A 127 -9.68 -22.14 -26.20
CA GLY A 127 -9.36 -23.32 -25.39
C GLY A 127 -9.90 -23.20 -23.96
N SER A 128 -10.01 -24.13 -23.16
CA SER A 128 -10.49 -24.12 -21.76
C SER A 128 -9.48 -24.82 -20.86
N ILE A 129 -9.51 -24.27 -19.67
CA ILE A 129 -8.72 -24.96 -18.63
C ILE A 129 -9.55 -24.98 -17.35
N SER A 130 -9.52 -26.17 -16.67
CA SER A 130 -10.20 -26.32 -15.37
C SER A 130 -9.51 -27.43 -14.56
N VAL A 131 -9.85 -27.40 -13.29
CA VAL A 131 -9.23 -28.44 -12.44
C VAL A 131 -10.24 -29.60 -12.29
N SER A 132 -9.68 -30.79 -12.47
CA SER A 132 -10.53 -31.98 -12.27
C SER A 132 -10.92 -32.17 -10.80
N ASN A 133 -12.20 -32.57 -10.57
CA ASN A 133 -12.67 -32.79 -9.18
C ASN A 133 -12.53 -34.25 -8.77
N SER A 134 -12.19 -35.15 -9.69
CA SER A 134 -12.19 -36.60 -9.39
C SER A 134 -10.78 -37.19 -9.52
N ASP A 135 -9.86 -36.31 -10.02
CA ASP A 135 -8.48 -36.82 -10.23
C ASP A 135 -7.55 -36.23 -9.16
N PRO A 136 -6.34 -36.86 -9.03
CA PRO A 136 -5.40 -36.29 -8.06
C PRO A 136 -5.30 -34.76 -8.16
N VAL A 137 -4.95 -34.11 -7.02
CA VAL A 137 -4.95 -32.65 -6.88
C VAL A 137 -4.04 -32.03 -7.97
N LEU A 138 -4.69 -31.00 -8.62
CA LEU A 138 -4.05 -30.15 -9.64
C LEU A 138 -3.83 -30.91 -10.94
N THR A 139 -4.82 -31.75 -11.21
CA THR A 139 -5.00 -32.29 -12.57
C THR A 139 -5.93 -31.38 -13.39
N PHE A 140 -5.32 -30.99 -14.59
CA PHE A 140 -6.05 -29.96 -15.36
C PHE A 140 -6.68 -30.62 -16.60
N ILE A 141 -7.99 -30.20 -16.81
CA ILE A 141 -8.66 -30.52 -18.08
C ILE A 141 -8.57 -29.30 -19.01
N TYR A 142 -8.06 -29.64 -20.24
CA TYR A 142 -7.88 -28.45 -21.10
C TYR A 142 -8.31 -28.77 -22.52
N SER A 143 -8.54 -27.68 -23.29
CA SER A 143 -8.83 -27.80 -24.73
C SER A 143 -8.36 -26.53 -25.45
N THR A 144 -7.86 -26.80 -26.64
CA THR A 144 -7.42 -25.64 -27.44
C THR A 144 -7.50 -26.01 -28.92
N PRO A 145 -7.84 -25.09 -29.80
CA PRO A 145 -7.85 -25.36 -31.26
C PRO A 145 -6.43 -25.32 -31.84
N HIS A 146 -5.42 -24.97 -31.00
CA HIS A 146 -4.05 -24.81 -31.52
C HIS A 146 -3.12 -25.79 -30.81
N ALA A 147 -3.32 -27.08 -31.09
CA ALA A 147 -2.43 -28.08 -30.44
C ALA A 147 -0.98 -27.88 -30.91
N ASP A 148 -0.15 -28.01 -29.97
CA ASP A 148 1.31 -27.89 -30.25
C ASP A 148 2.08 -28.68 -29.18
N SER A 149 3.18 -29.31 -29.72
CA SER A 149 3.93 -30.21 -28.80
C SER A 149 4.56 -29.42 -27.64
N GLN A 150 4.53 -28.08 -27.77
CA GLN A 150 5.17 -27.28 -26.70
C GLN A 150 4.13 -26.49 -25.89
N ASN A 151 2.94 -26.70 -26.12
CA ASN A 151 1.97 -26.10 -25.18
C ASN A 151 2.14 -26.64 -23.75
N TRP A 152 1.82 -25.68 -22.83
CA TRP A 152 2.12 -26.16 -21.46
C TRP A 152 1.25 -25.41 -20.46
N ILE A 153 1.06 -26.01 -19.27
CA ILE A 153 0.34 -25.37 -18.16
C ILE A 153 1.34 -25.05 -17.04
N GLY A 154 1.29 -23.78 -16.75
CA GLY A 154 2.18 -23.33 -15.66
C GLY A 154 1.38 -22.85 -14.45
N ILE A 155 2.00 -23.08 -13.23
CA ILE A 155 1.34 -22.62 -11.98
C ILE A 155 2.22 -21.52 -11.38
N TYR A 156 1.48 -20.41 -11.08
CA TYR A 156 2.14 -19.25 -10.45
C TYR A 156 1.39 -18.83 -9.17
N TYR A 157 2.09 -17.93 -8.42
CA TYR A 157 1.32 -17.35 -7.30
C TYR A 157 0.14 -16.53 -7.82
N SER A 158 -0.97 -16.61 -7.10
CA SER A 158 -2.15 -15.82 -7.54
C SER A 158 -1.93 -14.33 -7.26
N PHE A 159 -0.88 -14.08 -6.58
CA PHE A 159 -0.73 -12.66 -6.19
C PHE A 159 0.50 -12.08 -6.87
N GLY A 160 1.03 -12.82 -7.92
CA GLY A 160 2.13 -12.18 -8.68
C GLY A 160 3.00 -13.24 -9.36
N GLY A 161 3.77 -12.66 -10.46
CA GLY A 161 4.83 -13.52 -11.05
C GLY A 161 4.32 -14.24 -12.31
N GLY A 162 2.96 -14.34 -12.49
CA GLY A 162 2.45 -15.07 -13.66
C GLY A 162 2.42 -14.18 -14.91
N PRO A 163 2.35 -14.69 -16.13
CA PRO A 163 2.31 -13.94 -17.39
C PRO A 163 0.94 -13.31 -17.64
N GLU A 164 0.58 -12.36 -16.69
CA GLU A 164 -0.76 -11.72 -16.79
C GLU A 164 -0.83 -10.85 -18.05
N SER A 165 0.35 -10.42 -18.44
CA SER A 165 0.35 -9.58 -19.67
C SER A 165 0.76 -10.42 -20.88
N GLN A 166 0.76 -11.86 -20.63
CA GLN A 166 1.07 -12.80 -21.74
C GLN A 166 2.52 -12.61 -22.19
N LYS A 167 3.36 -12.06 -21.27
CA LYS A 167 4.83 -12.00 -21.41
C LYS A 167 5.50 -12.62 -20.18
N PHE A 168 6.74 -12.82 -20.47
CA PHE A 168 7.48 -13.42 -19.33
C PHE A 168 7.61 -12.41 -18.19
N ASN A 169 7.24 -12.96 -17.03
CA ASN A 169 7.52 -12.15 -15.81
C ASN A 169 8.50 -12.88 -14.90
N SER A 170 8.11 -14.11 -14.53
CA SER A 170 9.03 -14.98 -13.74
C SER A 170 8.77 -16.44 -14.12
N SER A 171 9.73 -17.22 -13.63
CA SER A 171 9.54 -18.66 -13.92
C SER A 171 8.34 -19.23 -13.13
N SER A 172 7.73 -20.33 -13.83
CA SER A 172 6.57 -20.97 -13.14
C SER A 172 7.04 -21.77 -11.92
N LEU A 173 6.12 -21.84 -10.96
CA LEU A 173 6.44 -22.64 -9.75
C LEU A 173 6.38 -24.14 -10.04
N ALA A 174 5.56 -24.47 -10.96
CA ALA A 174 5.38 -25.85 -11.42
C ALA A 174 4.75 -25.84 -12.81
N TRP A 175 5.04 -26.93 -13.57
CA TRP A 175 4.45 -26.90 -14.93
C TRP A 175 4.47 -28.31 -15.52
N ALA A 176 3.67 -28.48 -16.58
CA ALA A 176 3.69 -29.72 -17.38
C ALA A 176 3.21 -29.40 -18.80
N PHE A 177 3.67 -30.34 -19.74
CA PHE A 177 3.23 -30.12 -21.14
C PHE A 177 1.79 -30.58 -21.31
N ALA A 178 1.13 -29.80 -22.27
CA ALA A 178 -0.27 -30.11 -22.63
C ALA A 178 -0.42 -29.95 -24.15
N PRO A 179 0.03 -30.95 -24.95
CA PRO A 179 0.28 -30.77 -26.39
C PRO A 179 -0.99 -31.00 -27.23
N ASN A 180 -1.98 -31.68 -26.65
CA ASN A 180 -3.08 -32.12 -27.53
C ASN A 180 -4.21 -31.09 -27.56
N GLU A 181 -5.04 -31.27 -28.59
CA GLU A 181 -6.20 -30.35 -28.72
C GLU A 181 -7.10 -30.42 -27.47
N LYS A 182 -7.30 -31.53 -26.89
CA LYS A 182 -8.01 -31.74 -25.61
C LYS A 182 -7.35 -32.86 -24.82
N GLY A 183 -7.28 -32.64 -23.46
CA GLY A 183 -6.69 -33.73 -22.64
C GLY A 183 -6.69 -33.33 -21.16
N THR A 184 -6.10 -34.26 -20.40
CA THR A 184 -5.89 -34.05 -18.95
C THR A 184 -4.39 -34.13 -18.65
N VAL A 185 -3.96 -33.13 -17.78
CA VAL A 185 -2.53 -33.18 -17.40
C VAL A 185 -2.40 -32.93 -15.89
N LYS A 186 -1.56 -33.78 -15.34
CA LYS A 186 -1.22 -33.54 -13.92
C LYS A 186 0.07 -32.72 -13.81
N VAL A 187 -0.07 -31.66 -13.02
CA VAL A 187 1.15 -30.86 -12.76
C VAL A 187 1.69 -31.20 -11.37
N ASP A 188 3.02 -31.58 -11.33
CA ASP A 188 3.64 -31.92 -10.02
C ASP A 188 3.79 -30.65 -9.15
N ALA A 189 3.06 -30.68 -8.02
CA ALA A 189 3.07 -29.45 -7.17
C ALA A 189 3.52 -29.82 -5.76
N SER A 190 4.41 -30.77 -5.66
CA SER A 190 4.84 -31.25 -4.32
C SER A 190 5.59 -30.14 -3.58
N ASN A 191 6.01 -29.14 -4.34
CA ASN A 191 6.82 -28.10 -3.66
C ASN A 191 5.98 -26.86 -3.35
N LEU A 192 4.68 -27.00 -3.77
CA LEU A 192 3.85 -25.83 -3.44
C LEU A 192 3.32 -25.91 -2.00
N GLN A 193 3.18 -24.77 -1.50
CA GLN A 193 2.65 -24.69 -0.12
C GLN A 193 1.13 -24.87 -0.11
N PRO A 194 0.68 -25.73 0.72
CA PRO A 194 -0.78 -25.91 0.85
C PRO A 194 -1.45 -24.69 1.48
N GLY A 195 -2.70 -24.41 0.95
CA GLY A 195 -3.48 -23.38 1.66
C GLY A 195 -3.24 -21.99 1.04
N LEU A 196 -2.22 -21.92 0.12
CA LEU A 196 -2.00 -20.65 -0.58
C LEU A 196 -2.75 -20.63 -1.92
N GLY A 197 -3.11 -19.42 -2.30
CA GLY A 197 -3.78 -19.30 -3.61
C GLY A 197 -2.76 -19.29 -4.76
N TYR A 198 -3.14 -20.01 -5.86
CA TYR A 198 -2.30 -20.05 -7.07
C TYR A 198 -3.17 -19.76 -8.30
N ARG A 199 -2.33 -19.54 -9.34
CA ARG A 199 -3.05 -19.32 -10.60
C ARG A 199 -2.40 -20.17 -11.70
N ALA A 200 -3.28 -20.81 -12.49
CA ALA A 200 -2.76 -21.66 -13.57
C ALA A 200 -3.02 -21.00 -14.93
N PHE A 201 -1.91 -21.16 -15.75
CA PHE A 201 -2.00 -20.58 -17.10
C PHE A 201 -1.81 -21.71 -18.13
N PHE A 202 -2.73 -21.77 -19.08
CA PHE A 202 -2.54 -22.64 -20.26
C PHE A 202 -1.89 -21.84 -21.39
N LEU A 203 -0.53 -22.29 -21.72
CA LEU A 203 0.31 -21.36 -22.50
C LEU A 203 0.77 -22.06 -23.77
N ALA A 204 1.07 -21.19 -24.86
CA ALA A 204 1.28 -21.74 -26.22
C ALA A 204 2.78 -21.85 -26.50
N LYS A 205 3.14 -23.01 -27.05
CA LYS A 205 4.37 -23.21 -27.82
C LYS A 205 5.61 -22.82 -27.01
N GLY A 206 5.53 -23.09 -25.78
CA GLY A 206 6.76 -22.87 -24.96
C GLY A 206 6.88 -21.40 -24.55
N GLY A 207 5.87 -20.56 -25.09
CA GLY A 207 5.90 -19.12 -24.74
C GLY A 207 4.86 -18.79 -23.64
N TYR A 208 4.43 -17.47 -23.54
CA TYR A 208 3.62 -17.05 -22.37
C TYR A 208 2.30 -16.43 -22.86
N LYS A 209 2.05 -16.85 -24.13
CA LYS A 209 0.72 -16.42 -24.61
C LYS A 209 -0.35 -17.44 -24.15
N TRP A 210 -1.42 -16.87 -23.69
CA TRP A 210 -2.47 -17.73 -23.09
C TRP A 210 -3.17 -18.52 -24.20
N LEU A 211 -3.49 -19.72 -23.90
CA LEU A 211 -4.38 -20.51 -24.78
C LEU A 211 -5.78 -20.63 -24.19
N ALA A 212 -5.98 -20.13 -22.88
CA ALA A 212 -7.26 -20.04 -22.15
C ALA A 212 -7.13 -19.05 -20.99
N SER A 213 -8.39 -18.55 -20.59
CA SER A 213 -8.32 -17.66 -19.41
C SER A 213 -7.73 -18.40 -18.19
N PRO A 214 -6.76 -17.69 -17.57
CA PRO A 214 -6.19 -18.34 -16.38
C PRO A 214 -7.23 -18.59 -15.29
N ILE A 215 -6.95 -19.57 -14.50
CA ILE A 215 -7.92 -19.86 -13.40
C ILE A 215 -7.15 -19.88 -12.08
N ASP A 216 -7.94 -19.39 -11.03
CA ASP A 216 -7.33 -19.46 -9.69
C ASP A 216 -7.53 -20.87 -9.10
N ILE A 217 -6.41 -21.24 -8.45
CA ILE A 217 -6.51 -22.58 -7.82
C ILE A 217 -5.89 -22.52 -6.43
N VAL A 218 -6.21 -23.58 -5.68
CA VAL A 218 -5.55 -23.73 -4.37
C VAL A 218 -4.98 -25.14 -4.26
N LYS A 219 -3.80 -25.15 -3.60
CA LYS A 219 -3.34 -26.51 -3.23
C LYS A 219 -3.88 -26.90 -1.85
N PRO A 220 -4.83 -27.88 -1.92
CA PRO A 220 -5.42 -28.25 -0.63
C PRO A 220 -4.39 -28.89 0.32
N GLY A 221 -4.48 -28.51 1.61
CA GLY A 221 -3.64 -29.19 2.63
C GLY A 221 -4.23 -30.55 3.03
N GLU A 222 -3.48 -31.33 3.87
CA GLU A 222 -3.91 -32.69 4.28
C GLU A 222 -4.80 -32.62 5.53
N GLY A 223 -5.05 -31.45 6.01
CA GLY A 223 -5.86 -31.33 7.25
C GLY A 223 -7.26 -30.78 6.94
N PRO A 224 -8.08 -30.66 8.11
CA PRO A 224 -9.45 -30.17 7.92
C PRO A 224 -9.46 -28.66 7.56
N LEU A 225 -10.60 -28.34 6.88
CA LEU A 225 -10.83 -26.90 6.66
C LEU A 225 -10.85 -26.14 7.99
N ARG A 226 -10.04 -25.04 8.06
CA ARG A 226 -10.00 -24.21 9.29
C ARG A 226 -9.62 -22.77 8.92
N PHE A 227 -9.94 -21.92 9.91
CA PHE A 227 -9.39 -20.56 9.77
C PHE A 227 -7.95 -20.53 10.32
N ILE A 228 -7.10 -19.69 9.69
CA ILE A 228 -5.70 -19.59 10.12
C ILE A 228 -5.63 -19.11 11.57
N VAL A 229 -6.65 -18.24 11.95
CA VAL A 229 -6.69 -17.78 13.35
C VAL A 229 -8.06 -18.10 13.93
N ASP A 230 -8.04 -18.18 15.30
CA ASP A 230 -9.34 -18.51 15.95
C ASP A 230 -10.20 -17.24 16.10
N GLY A 231 -9.57 -16.06 16.05
CA GLY A 231 -10.29 -14.77 16.15
C GLY A 231 -9.55 -13.69 15.36
N LEU A 232 -10.48 -12.72 14.91
CA LEU A 232 -9.87 -11.60 14.17
C LEU A 232 -10.52 -10.29 14.61
N THR A 233 -9.66 -9.34 14.95
CA THR A 233 -10.21 -7.98 15.12
C THR A 233 -10.01 -7.18 13.84
N THR A 234 -11.16 -6.57 13.27
CA THR A 234 -11.05 -5.77 12.04
C THR A 234 -10.65 -4.34 12.36
N HIS A 235 -10.60 -3.53 11.24
CA HIS A 235 -10.45 -2.09 11.55
C HIS A 235 -11.69 -1.53 12.23
N ASN A 236 -11.39 -0.36 12.93
CA ASN A 236 -12.50 0.22 13.73
C ASN A 236 -13.64 0.71 12.83
N SER A 237 -14.86 0.62 13.41
CA SER A 237 -16.04 1.23 12.75
C SER A 237 -16.60 2.39 13.57
N ARG A 238 -17.35 3.23 12.87
CA ARG A 238 -18.00 4.35 13.59
C ARG A 238 -19.52 4.23 13.47
N GLU A 239 -20.12 4.63 14.58
CA GLU A 239 -21.59 4.60 14.57
C GLU A 239 -22.15 5.43 13.41
N GLY A 240 -23.08 4.72 12.71
CA GLY A 240 -23.84 5.49 11.70
C GLY A 240 -23.08 5.51 10.36
N GLU A 241 -21.79 4.98 10.33
CA GLU A 241 -21.06 4.97 9.05
C GLU A 241 -20.96 3.54 8.51
N PRO A 242 -21.05 3.48 7.11
CA PRO A 242 -20.92 2.14 6.52
C PRO A 242 -19.55 1.50 6.86
N PHE A 243 -19.73 0.19 7.01
CA PHE A 243 -18.52 -0.61 7.37
C PHE A 243 -18.37 -1.75 6.36
N ARG A 244 -17.07 -1.95 6.09
CA ARG A 244 -16.80 -3.11 5.21
C ARG A 244 -15.44 -3.72 5.57
N ALA A 245 -15.36 -5.11 5.55
CA ALA A 245 -14.11 -5.86 5.76
C ALA A 245 -14.24 -7.25 5.13
N THR A 246 -13.07 -7.81 4.77
CA THR A 246 -13.17 -9.15 4.14
C THR A 246 -12.35 -10.16 4.93
N ILE A 247 -12.81 -11.46 4.85
CA ILE A 247 -12.12 -12.50 5.65
C ILE A 247 -11.90 -13.73 4.75
N GLY A 248 -12.11 -13.57 3.49
CA GLY A 248 -12.13 -14.70 2.53
C GLY A 248 -10.73 -15.32 2.38
N GLY A 249 -9.75 -14.62 2.81
CA GLY A 249 -8.38 -15.13 2.57
C GLY A 249 -7.81 -15.82 3.82
N LEU A 250 -8.67 -16.12 4.80
CA LEU A 250 -8.10 -16.56 6.09
C LEU A 250 -8.31 -18.07 6.26
N LEU A 251 -8.59 -18.71 5.19
CA LEU A 251 -8.83 -20.15 5.36
C LEU A 251 -7.51 -20.91 5.18
N GLU A 252 -7.47 -21.96 5.95
CA GLU A 252 -6.35 -22.93 5.85
C GLU A 252 -6.90 -24.27 5.33
N ASN A 253 -6.32 -24.76 4.31
CA ASN A 253 -6.59 -26.09 3.71
C ASN A 253 -7.95 -26.12 3.00
N PRO A 254 -8.25 -24.99 2.25
CA PRO A 254 -9.47 -25.13 1.45
C PRO A 254 -9.28 -26.15 0.31
N ARG A 255 -10.36 -26.81 0.10
CA ARG A 255 -10.25 -27.83 -0.97
C ARG A 255 -10.08 -27.15 -2.34
N ASP A 256 -10.81 -26.09 -2.52
CA ASP A 256 -10.76 -25.31 -3.78
C ASP A 256 -11.15 -23.86 -3.49
N THR A 257 -11.33 -23.10 -4.53
CA THR A 257 -11.57 -21.64 -4.34
C THR A 257 -13.05 -21.39 -4.10
N ASP A 258 -13.86 -22.44 -3.98
CA ASP A 258 -15.33 -22.23 -3.94
C ASP A 258 -15.85 -22.23 -2.50
N SER A 259 -14.99 -22.08 -1.55
CA SER A 259 -15.52 -21.96 -0.18
C SER A 259 -16.46 -20.75 -0.05
N LYS A 260 -17.52 -21.00 0.77
CA LYS A 260 -18.47 -19.90 1.02
C LYS A 260 -18.52 -19.55 2.51
N PHE A 261 -19.03 -18.26 2.73
CA PHE A 261 -19.03 -17.78 4.14
C PHE A 261 -20.45 -17.33 4.51
N ALA A 262 -20.65 -17.52 5.80
CA ALA A 262 -21.98 -17.10 6.32
C ALA A 262 -21.87 -16.90 7.84
N LYS A 263 -22.94 -16.33 8.38
CA LYS A 263 -22.94 -16.22 9.85
C LYS A 263 -22.92 -17.61 10.50
N GLY A 264 -22.12 -17.69 11.56
CA GLY A 264 -21.91 -19.00 12.21
C GLY A 264 -23.20 -19.51 12.86
N LYS A 265 -23.27 -20.86 13.09
CA LYS A 265 -24.43 -21.60 13.64
C LYS A 265 -24.71 -21.18 15.09
N SER A 266 -23.59 -20.74 15.84
CA SER A 266 -23.72 -20.41 17.28
C SER A 266 -24.19 -18.97 17.47
N ASN A 267 -24.46 -18.17 16.43
CA ASN A 267 -25.01 -16.80 16.45
C ASN A 267 -26.04 -16.63 15.33
N ALA A 268 -26.90 -17.75 15.10
CA ALA A 268 -27.85 -17.67 13.95
C ALA A 268 -28.88 -16.57 14.18
N THR A 269 -28.84 -15.93 15.56
CA THR A 269 -29.87 -14.88 15.74
C THR A 269 -29.19 -13.53 15.97
N ASP A 270 -29.49 -12.40 15.21
CA ASP A 270 -29.06 -11.00 15.11
C ASP A 270 -28.94 -10.34 16.50
N ALA A 271 -29.18 -11.19 17.62
CA ALA A 271 -29.27 -10.49 18.92
C ALA A 271 -27.87 -10.02 19.38
N SER A 272 -26.73 -10.75 18.98
CA SER A 272 -25.37 -10.38 19.43
C SER A 272 -24.77 -9.27 18.56
N THR A 273 -25.40 -8.96 17.38
CA THR A 273 -24.86 -7.92 16.49
C THR A 273 -25.87 -6.79 16.29
N ASN A 274 -27.04 -6.90 17.04
CA ASN A 274 -28.17 -5.96 16.87
C ASN A 274 -28.61 -5.86 15.41
N GLY A 275 -28.16 -6.83 14.62
CA GLY A 275 -28.76 -7.05 13.28
C GLY A 275 -28.06 -6.21 12.21
N TRP A 276 -26.82 -5.56 12.55
CA TRP A 276 -26.37 -4.61 11.50
C TRP A 276 -25.24 -5.26 10.69
N ILE A 277 -25.01 -6.58 10.97
CA ILE A 277 -23.89 -7.22 10.24
C ILE A 277 -24.48 -8.14 9.17
N LYS A 278 -23.85 -7.95 8.00
CA LYS A 278 -24.16 -8.87 6.88
C LYS A 278 -22.87 -9.53 6.40
N ILE A 279 -23.07 -10.89 6.06
CA ILE A 279 -21.88 -11.58 5.52
C ILE A 279 -22.25 -12.18 4.16
N SER A 280 -21.45 -11.67 3.14
CA SER A 280 -21.68 -12.26 1.81
C SER A 280 -20.96 -13.60 1.66
N SER A 281 -21.34 -14.35 0.57
CA SER A 281 -20.79 -15.71 0.37
C SER A 281 -19.27 -15.66 0.12
N ASP A 282 -18.77 -14.51 -0.28
CA ASP A 282 -17.31 -14.46 -0.52
C ASP A 282 -16.56 -13.99 0.73
N GLY A 283 -17.35 -13.76 1.81
CA GLY A 283 -16.62 -13.49 3.07
C GLY A 283 -16.55 -11.98 3.35
N THR A 284 -17.26 -11.18 2.54
CA THR A 284 -17.32 -9.75 2.84
C THR A 284 -18.31 -9.46 3.98
N ILE A 285 -17.69 -8.77 5.00
CA ILE A 285 -18.55 -8.29 6.11
C ILE A 285 -18.97 -6.83 5.84
N SER A 286 -20.36 -6.55 5.99
CA SER A 286 -20.81 -5.16 5.76
C SER A 286 -21.97 -4.80 6.69
N GLY A 287 -22.21 -3.49 6.75
CA GLY A 287 -23.32 -3.01 7.60
C GLY A 287 -23.01 -1.63 8.19
N THR A 288 -24.07 -1.21 8.96
CA THR A 288 -23.92 0.10 9.63
C THR A 288 -24.26 -0.04 11.12
N PRO A 289 -23.19 0.16 11.91
CA PRO A 289 -23.43 0.04 13.36
C PRO A 289 -24.49 1.03 13.85
N PRO A 290 -25.49 0.63 14.70
CA PRO A 290 -26.57 1.51 15.16
C PRO A 290 -26.05 2.61 16.10
N THR A 291 -26.89 3.75 16.14
CA THR A 291 -26.61 4.98 16.93
C THR A 291 -26.99 4.76 18.40
N ALA A 292 -26.17 3.95 19.19
CA ALA A 292 -26.37 3.83 20.66
C ALA A 292 -25.42 2.77 21.22
N SER A 293 -24.18 2.50 20.54
CA SER A 293 -23.30 1.41 21.01
C SER A 293 -22.14 1.99 21.83
N GLY A 294 -22.32 3.40 22.38
CA GLY A 294 -21.10 3.80 23.11
C GLY A 294 -19.84 3.08 22.59
N ASN A 295 -18.58 3.42 23.16
CA ASN A 295 -17.39 2.61 22.83
C ASN A 295 -17.62 1.13 23.12
N SER A 296 -17.86 0.41 21.99
CA SER A 296 -18.19 -1.02 22.20
C SER A 296 -17.46 -1.88 21.17
N THR A 297 -17.53 -3.14 21.38
CA THR A 297 -17.02 -4.13 20.41
C THR A 297 -18.15 -5.11 20.05
N THR A 298 -18.41 -5.04 18.66
CA THR A 298 -19.34 -6.08 18.18
C THR A 298 -18.59 -7.40 17.91
N LYS A 299 -19.05 -8.48 18.58
CA LYS A 299 -18.41 -9.80 18.40
C LYS A 299 -19.41 -10.79 17.82
N PHE A 300 -18.94 -11.58 16.78
CA PHE A 300 -19.84 -12.58 16.19
C PHE A 300 -19.01 -13.68 15.53
N VAL A 301 -19.70 -14.75 15.18
CA VAL A 301 -18.98 -15.93 14.65
C VAL A 301 -19.28 -16.05 13.16
N VAL A 302 -18.23 -16.24 12.44
CA VAL A 302 -18.36 -16.50 10.99
C VAL A 302 -18.06 -17.98 10.71
N GLU A 303 -18.88 -18.54 9.78
CA GLU A 303 -18.65 -19.93 9.37
C GLU A 303 -18.21 -19.97 7.90
N ALA A 304 -17.19 -20.81 7.65
CA ALA A 304 -16.81 -21.13 6.26
C ALA A 304 -17.31 -22.54 5.89
N LEU A 305 -17.86 -22.66 4.61
CA LEU A 305 -18.37 -23.93 4.10
C LEU A 305 -17.60 -24.31 2.82
N GLY A 306 -16.85 -25.44 3.02
CA GLY A 306 -16.09 -25.89 1.85
C GLY A 306 -17.01 -26.56 0.81
N SER A 307 -16.46 -26.71 -0.45
CA SER A 307 -17.25 -27.35 -1.53
C SER A 307 -17.49 -28.84 -1.23
N ASP A 308 -16.73 -29.35 -0.32
CA ASP A 308 -16.91 -30.79 0.00
C ASP A 308 -17.76 -30.97 1.25
N GLY A 309 -18.38 -29.88 1.74
CA GLY A 309 -19.31 -29.97 2.90
C GLY A 309 -18.59 -29.70 4.23
N SER A 310 -17.20 -29.59 4.22
CA SER A 310 -16.51 -29.28 5.49
C SER A 310 -16.82 -27.84 5.95
N THR A 311 -16.74 -27.69 7.32
CA THR A 311 -17.05 -26.34 7.84
C THR A 311 -15.96 -25.93 8.83
N ALA A 312 -15.84 -24.61 9.03
CA ALA A 312 -14.95 -24.02 10.05
C ALA A 312 -15.54 -22.71 10.56
N GLU A 313 -15.16 -22.44 11.88
CA GLU A 313 -15.71 -21.18 12.43
C GLU A 313 -14.57 -20.34 13.04
N MET A 314 -14.82 -19.06 13.01
CA MET A 314 -13.92 -18.13 13.71
C MET A 314 -14.73 -16.98 14.32
N THR A 315 -14.12 -16.40 15.44
CA THR A 315 -14.77 -15.21 16.04
C THR A 315 -14.19 -13.93 15.43
N VAL A 316 -15.17 -13.02 15.09
CA VAL A 316 -14.74 -11.70 14.59
C VAL A 316 -15.19 -10.60 15.56
N SER A 317 -14.22 -9.68 15.78
CA SER A 317 -14.55 -8.53 16.64
C SER A 317 -14.37 -7.24 15.85
N ILE A 318 -15.49 -6.35 15.92
CA ILE A 318 -15.41 -5.03 15.27
C ILE A 318 -15.52 -3.95 16.34
N PRO A 319 -14.36 -3.28 16.55
CA PRO A 319 -14.47 -2.13 17.46
C PRO A 319 -15.34 -1.01 16.84
N VAL A 320 -16.26 -0.47 17.72
CA VAL A 320 -17.18 0.59 17.22
C VAL A 320 -16.96 1.84 18.10
N VAL A 321 -16.70 2.87 17.33
CA VAL A 321 -16.45 4.11 18.11
C VAL A 321 -17.63 5.07 17.88
N PRO A 322 -17.95 5.95 18.90
CA PRO A 322 -19.02 6.94 18.72
C PRO A 322 -18.62 8.04 17.73
N PRO A 323 -19.74 8.71 17.29
CA PRO A 323 -19.42 9.84 16.40
C PRO A 323 -18.56 10.90 17.11
N GLY A 324 -17.56 11.43 16.39
CA GLY A 324 -16.77 12.57 16.93
C GLY A 324 -15.54 12.08 17.71
N GLU A 325 -15.52 10.75 17.99
CA GLU A 325 -14.31 10.24 18.67
C GLU A 325 -13.29 9.74 17.64
N PRO A 326 -11.99 9.85 18.08
CA PRO A 326 -10.99 9.37 17.13
C PRO A 326 -11.17 7.87 16.81
N MET A 327 -11.01 7.62 15.49
CA MET A 327 -11.20 6.21 15.06
C MET A 327 -10.05 5.34 15.59
N VAL A 328 -8.89 5.95 15.68
CA VAL A 328 -7.72 5.18 16.13
C VAL A 328 -7.00 5.98 17.22
N LYS A 329 -6.93 5.40 18.41
CA LYS A 329 -6.26 6.14 19.52
C LYS A 329 -4.85 5.57 19.74
N GLU A 330 -4.78 4.29 19.41
CA GLU A 330 -3.46 3.65 19.47
C GLU A 330 -3.16 2.95 18.14
N LEU A 331 -1.89 3.08 17.88
CA LEU A 331 -1.48 2.47 16.60
C LEU A 331 -0.32 1.49 16.87
N THR A 332 -0.58 0.19 16.52
CA THR A 332 0.49 -0.82 16.66
C THR A 332 1.16 -1.05 15.29
N VAL A 333 2.48 -0.85 15.30
CA VAL A 333 3.22 -0.94 14.03
C VAL A 333 4.31 -2.02 14.16
N LEU A 334 4.42 -2.80 13.02
CA LEU A 334 5.52 -3.79 12.98
C LEU A 334 6.46 -3.44 11.83
N SER A 335 7.78 -3.57 12.17
CA SER A 335 8.77 -3.77 11.09
C SER A 335 9.20 -5.25 11.07
N PHE A 336 9.03 -5.89 9.82
CA PHE A 336 9.13 -7.37 9.84
C PHE A 336 9.81 -7.83 8.56
N ASN A 337 11.09 -8.18 8.66
CA ASN A 337 11.79 -8.84 7.53
C ASN A 337 11.38 -10.31 7.41
N LEU A 338 10.97 -10.72 6.19
CA LEU A 338 10.25 -12.00 6.08
C LEU A 338 11.23 -13.13 5.75
N TRP A 339 12.54 -12.87 5.50
CA TRP A 339 13.53 -13.91 5.13
C TRP A 339 13.06 -14.67 3.90
N LEU A 340 13.18 -13.82 2.73
CA LEU A 340 12.74 -14.37 1.45
C LEU A 340 11.26 -14.75 1.48
N GLY A 341 10.48 -13.88 2.01
CA GLY A 341 9.01 -14.11 1.98
C GLY A 341 8.58 -15.13 3.04
N GLY A 342 9.64 -15.73 3.82
CA GLY A 342 9.29 -16.75 4.84
C GLY A 342 9.45 -18.17 4.28
N THR A 343 9.90 -18.33 3.07
CA THR A 343 9.78 -19.60 2.33
C THR A 343 10.75 -20.65 2.89
N PRO A 344 11.72 -20.22 3.64
CA PRO A 344 12.58 -21.28 4.20
C PRO A 344 11.92 -22.01 5.37
N VAL A 345 10.75 -21.56 5.82
CA VAL A 345 10.05 -22.23 6.93
C VAL A 345 8.73 -22.81 6.40
N LYS A 346 8.50 -24.08 6.77
CA LYS A 346 7.26 -24.76 6.37
C LYS A 346 6.02 -24.02 6.91
N ASN A 347 5.02 -23.86 6.04
CA ASN A 347 3.71 -23.25 6.38
C ASN A 347 3.88 -21.79 6.81
N TYR A 348 4.81 -21.16 6.18
CA TYR A 348 5.17 -19.77 6.59
C TYR A 348 3.98 -18.83 6.41
N HIS A 349 3.08 -19.05 5.46
CA HIS A 349 1.95 -18.12 5.27
C HIS A 349 1.05 -18.07 6.50
N ALA A 350 0.60 -19.22 6.95
CA ALA A 350 -0.29 -19.23 8.13
C ALA A 350 0.44 -18.70 9.37
N LYS A 351 1.71 -19.01 9.49
CA LYS A 351 2.46 -18.55 10.69
C LYS A 351 2.64 -17.03 10.67
N GLN A 352 2.84 -16.48 9.52
CA GLN A 352 2.97 -15.00 9.46
C GLN A 352 1.63 -14.31 9.75
N ILE A 353 0.57 -14.83 9.14
CA ILE A 353 -0.76 -14.22 9.41
C ILE A 353 -1.09 -14.35 10.91
N ARG A 354 -0.77 -15.48 11.51
CA ARG A 354 -1.07 -15.64 12.95
C ARG A 354 -0.24 -14.66 13.79
N PHE A 355 0.99 -14.59 13.41
CA PHE A 355 1.83 -13.69 14.22
C PHE A 355 1.34 -12.24 14.09
N ILE A 356 1.12 -11.82 12.85
CA ILE A 356 0.76 -10.40 12.63
C ILE A 356 -0.58 -10.09 13.33
N THR A 357 -1.52 -10.96 13.22
CA THR A 357 -2.84 -10.69 13.85
C THR A 357 -2.75 -10.79 15.38
N LYS A 358 -2.01 -11.75 15.91
CA LYS A 358 -1.94 -11.90 17.38
C LYS A 358 -1.13 -10.75 18.00
N ALA A 359 -0.22 -10.25 17.11
CA ALA A 359 0.57 -9.11 17.65
C ALA A 359 -0.31 -7.85 17.70
N GLY A 360 -1.52 -7.95 17.20
CA GLY A 360 -2.44 -6.80 17.23
C GLY A 360 -1.94 -5.68 16.29
N ALA A 361 -1.21 -6.08 15.20
CA ALA A 361 -0.61 -5.05 14.31
C ALA A 361 -1.72 -4.34 13.53
N ASP A 362 -1.39 -3.03 13.36
CA ASP A 362 -2.32 -2.21 12.53
C ASP A 362 -1.63 -1.90 11.19
N ILE A 363 -0.38 -1.61 11.21
CA ILE A 363 0.39 -1.35 9.99
C ILE A 363 1.71 -2.12 10.08
N VAL A 364 2.11 -2.71 8.94
CA VAL A 364 3.36 -3.49 8.99
C VAL A 364 4.25 -3.04 7.82
N GLY A 365 5.45 -2.63 8.15
CA GLY A 365 6.48 -2.54 7.09
C GLY A 365 7.18 -3.89 6.88
N LEU A 366 7.15 -4.31 5.61
CA LEU A 366 7.72 -5.66 5.31
C LEU A 366 8.97 -5.51 4.45
N GLN A 367 10.05 -6.33 4.81
CA GLN A 367 11.26 -6.44 3.95
C GLN A 367 11.43 -7.88 3.47
N GLU A 368 12.22 -7.96 2.35
CA GLU A 368 12.37 -9.27 1.66
C GLU A 368 11.01 -9.85 1.27
N SER A 369 10.27 -8.92 0.73
CA SER A 369 8.90 -9.31 0.33
C SER A 369 8.81 -9.36 -1.19
N THR A 370 9.87 -9.67 -1.85
CA THR A 370 9.84 -9.75 -3.33
C THR A 370 8.80 -10.78 -3.79
N GLY A 371 8.21 -10.53 -4.98
CA GLY A 371 7.35 -11.57 -5.59
C GLY A 371 5.90 -11.44 -5.13
N GLY A 372 5.62 -10.30 -4.40
CA GLY A 372 4.19 -10.02 -4.12
C GLY A 372 3.77 -10.51 -2.73
N HIS A 373 4.75 -10.72 -1.78
CA HIS A 373 4.39 -11.29 -0.47
C HIS A 373 3.59 -10.28 0.37
N ALA A 374 3.80 -8.94 0.10
CA ALA A 374 2.90 -7.99 0.82
C ALA A 374 1.45 -8.16 0.35
N ILE A 375 1.28 -8.36 -0.96
CA ILE A 375 -0.09 -8.55 -1.50
C ILE A 375 -0.69 -9.83 -0.91
N ARG A 376 0.18 -10.85 -0.85
CA ARG A 376 -0.29 -12.15 -0.31
C ARG A 376 -0.81 -11.98 1.12
N LEU A 377 -0.05 -11.36 1.95
CA LEU A 377 -0.46 -11.25 3.37
C LEU A 377 -1.64 -10.27 3.52
N ALA A 378 -1.65 -9.17 2.73
CA ALA A 378 -2.74 -8.17 2.87
C ALA A 378 -4.07 -8.76 2.39
N LYS A 379 -4.05 -9.51 1.29
CA LYS A 379 -5.31 -10.09 0.78
C LYS A 379 -5.86 -11.13 1.76
N ALA A 380 -4.91 -11.87 2.37
CA ALA A 380 -5.40 -12.85 3.35
C ALA A 380 -6.13 -12.16 4.52
N MET A 381 -5.68 -11.01 4.91
CA MET A 381 -6.25 -10.38 6.14
C MET A 381 -7.27 -9.30 5.75
N GLY A 382 -7.42 -9.10 4.33
CA GLY A 382 -8.34 -8.03 3.90
C GLY A 382 -7.78 -6.63 4.18
N TRP A 383 -6.46 -6.52 4.21
CA TRP A 383 -5.83 -5.21 4.48
C TRP A 383 -5.43 -4.53 3.17
N ASP A 384 -5.25 -3.17 3.30
CA ASP A 384 -4.66 -2.42 2.16
C ASP A 384 -3.15 -2.67 2.05
N TYR A 385 -2.66 -2.42 0.75
CA TYR A 385 -1.23 -2.79 0.66
C TYR A 385 -0.55 -1.91 -0.39
N TRP A 386 0.70 -1.81 -0.28
CA TRP A 386 1.63 -1.33 -1.31
C TRP A 386 2.78 -2.34 -1.45
N GLN A 387 3.11 -2.62 -2.74
CA GLN A 387 4.21 -3.59 -2.96
C GLN A 387 5.28 -2.94 -3.86
N GLY A 388 6.47 -2.92 -3.31
CA GLY A 388 7.67 -2.57 -4.15
C GLY A 388 8.42 -3.82 -4.60
N ASP A 389 9.63 -3.56 -5.10
CA ASP A 389 10.40 -4.73 -5.61
C ASP A 389 10.82 -5.66 -4.46
N ASP A 390 11.26 -5.06 -3.29
CA ASP A 390 11.74 -5.89 -2.17
C ASP A 390 11.01 -5.51 -0.87
N VAL A 391 10.45 -4.33 -0.78
CA VAL A 391 9.75 -3.95 0.47
C VAL A 391 8.25 -3.82 0.17
N GLY A 392 7.49 -3.94 1.27
CA GLY A 392 6.03 -3.81 1.18
C GLY A 392 5.46 -3.19 2.45
N ILE A 393 4.24 -2.55 2.19
CA ILE A 393 3.51 -2.00 3.34
C ILE A 393 2.07 -2.56 3.32
N ILE A 394 1.70 -3.11 4.52
CA ILE A 394 0.27 -3.50 4.61
C ILE A 394 -0.37 -2.77 5.79
N SER A 395 -1.69 -2.41 5.52
CA SER A 395 -2.34 -1.58 6.54
C SER A 395 -3.81 -1.99 6.68
N ARG A 396 -4.16 -2.08 8.01
CA ARG A 396 -5.58 -2.34 8.29
C ARG A 396 -6.45 -1.16 7.81
N TYR A 397 -5.80 0.05 7.67
CA TYR A 397 -6.52 1.28 7.26
C TYR A 397 -6.15 1.63 5.82
N PRO A 398 -7.00 2.46 5.13
CA PRO A 398 -6.81 2.72 3.69
C PRO A 398 -5.59 3.63 3.44
N MET A 399 -4.90 3.22 2.37
CA MET A 399 -3.81 4.09 1.87
C MET A 399 -4.38 5.10 0.86
N VAL A 400 -4.22 6.34 1.23
CA VAL A 400 -4.94 7.35 0.41
C VAL A 400 -3.95 8.01 -0.55
N GLU A 401 -2.67 7.62 -0.43
CA GLU A 401 -1.69 8.13 -1.39
C GLU A 401 -0.46 7.20 -1.39
N GLN A 402 0.04 6.95 -2.63
CA GLN A 402 1.31 6.21 -2.78
C GLN A 402 2.36 7.10 -3.45
N TYR A 403 3.53 7.06 -2.88
CA TYR A 403 4.61 7.94 -3.41
C TYR A 403 5.58 7.09 -4.23
N ALA A 404 6.23 7.81 -5.15
CA ALA A 404 7.24 7.06 -5.96
C ALA A 404 8.33 6.47 -5.05
N PRO A 405 8.68 5.23 -5.38
CA PRO A 405 9.73 4.61 -4.55
C PRO A 405 11.06 5.37 -4.66
N VAL A 406 11.79 5.37 -3.53
CA VAL A 406 13.12 6.02 -3.47
C VAL A 406 14.15 4.98 -3.01
N GLU A 407 15.16 4.78 -3.89
CA GLU A 407 16.16 3.76 -3.52
C GLU A 407 15.50 2.43 -3.14
N ARG A 408 15.85 1.89 -1.95
CA ARG A 408 15.28 0.61 -1.50
C ARG A 408 14.21 0.84 -0.43
N ALA A 409 13.38 2.00 -0.72
CA ALA A 409 12.32 2.33 0.25
C ALA A 409 11.02 2.65 -0.49
N GLY A 410 9.90 2.44 0.21
CA GLY A 410 8.57 2.86 -0.24
C GLY A 410 7.87 3.71 0.83
N ALA A 411 6.90 4.59 0.22
CA ALA A 411 6.16 5.43 1.21
C ALA A 411 4.71 5.58 0.75
N VAL A 412 3.83 5.63 1.83
CA VAL A 412 2.40 5.81 1.56
C VAL A 412 1.82 6.74 2.63
N ARG A 413 0.73 7.38 2.16
CA ARG A 413 -0.09 8.10 3.17
C ARG A 413 -1.33 7.26 3.56
N ILE A 414 -1.44 7.10 4.97
CA ILE A 414 -2.52 6.20 5.45
C ILE A 414 -3.53 7.03 6.27
N ALA A 415 -4.82 6.78 5.94
CA ALA A 415 -5.90 7.51 6.65
C ALA A 415 -6.37 6.70 7.87
N LEU A 416 -6.11 7.33 9.10
CA LEU A 416 -6.57 6.65 10.33
C LEU A 416 -7.98 7.10 10.70
N ASP A 417 -8.34 8.24 10.33
CA ASP A 417 -9.67 8.85 10.51
C ASP A 417 -9.80 10.06 9.58
N GLU A 418 -11.07 10.67 9.61
CA GLU A 418 -11.21 11.91 8.82
C GLU A 418 -10.27 13.02 9.32
N GLY A 419 -9.33 13.41 8.34
CA GLY A 419 -8.46 14.57 8.67
C GLY A 419 -7.25 14.14 9.53
N HIS A 420 -7.15 12.80 9.77
CA HIS A 420 -5.98 12.30 10.54
C HIS A 420 -5.29 11.19 9.71
N GLU A 421 -4.07 11.62 9.32
CA GLU A 421 -3.30 10.70 8.45
C GLU A 421 -1.86 10.57 8.95
N ILE A 422 -1.25 9.54 8.40
CA ILE A 422 0.19 9.41 8.71
C ILE A 422 0.93 9.09 7.41
N ASN A 423 2.20 9.66 7.40
CA ASN A 423 3.11 9.15 6.35
C ASN A 423 3.94 7.98 6.87
N PHE A 424 3.93 6.90 6.03
CA PHE A 424 4.60 5.66 6.48
C PHE A 424 5.67 5.27 5.45
N TRP A 425 6.91 5.17 5.99
CA TRP A 425 8.03 4.77 5.13
C TRP A 425 8.58 3.42 5.59
N ASN A 426 9.04 2.68 4.58
CA ASN A 426 9.65 1.36 4.86
C ASN A 426 10.83 1.13 3.92
N CYS A 427 11.97 0.56 4.60
CA CYS A 427 13.16 0.40 3.72
C CYS A 427 13.80 -0.97 3.98
N HIS A 428 14.61 -1.34 3.03
CA HIS A 428 15.54 -2.48 3.16
C HIS A 428 16.86 -2.13 2.47
N LEU A 429 17.91 -1.73 3.37
CA LEU A 429 19.11 -1.11 2.78
C LEU A 429 20.13 -2.18 2.42
N GLY A 430 21.17 -1.72 1.69
CA GLY A 430 22.24 -2.66 1.29
C GLY A 430 22.75 -3.50 2.47
N TYR A 431 23.06 -4.82 2.18
CA TYR A 431 23.33 -5.71 3.35
C TYR A 431 24.81 -6.09 3.39
N THR A 432 25.57 -5.88 2.18
CA THR A 432 26.98 -6.35 2.21
C THR A 432 27.88 -5.26 1.58
N PRO A 433 29.12 -5.30 2.16
CA PRO A 433 29.67 -5.97 3.35
C PRO A 433 28.98 -5.49 4.64
N TYR A 434 29.00 -6.49 5.74
CA TYR A 434 28.36 -6.19 7.04
C TYR A 434 29.38 -5.62 8.02
N GLY A 435 29.00 -4.39 8.57
CA GLY A 435 29.93 -3.62 9.42
C GLY A 435 30.45 -4.43 10.61
N PRO A 436 29.63 -5.10 11.36
CA PRO A 436 30.10 -5.83 12.54
C PRO A 436 31.09 -6.94 12.16
N TYR A 437 30.92 -7.53 10.98
CA TYR A 437 31.98 -8.49 10.58
C TYR A 437 33.31 -7.77 10.36
N ASP A 438 33.26 -6.62 9.81
CA ASP A 438 34.50 -5.86 9.58
C ASP A 438 35.27 -5.63 10.89
N PHE A 439 34.52 -5.38 11.97
CA PHE A 439 35.23 -5.15 13.25
C PHE A 439 35.60 -6.47 13.91
N CYS A 440 34.66 -7.39 13.94
CA CYS A 440 34.83 -8.56 14.85
C CYS A 440 35.65 -9.65 14.15
N PHE A 441 35.59 -9.67 12.85
CA PHE A 441 36.30 -10.79 12.18
C PHE A 441 37.54 -10.27 11.47
N ASP A 442 37.42 -9.11 10.83
CA ASP A 442 38.55 -8.67 9.95
C ASP A 442 39.40 -7.62 10.67
N HIS A 443 38.87 -7.11 11.81
CA HIS A 443 39.60 -6.13 12.64
C HIS A 443 40.02 -4.91 11.83
N LEU A 444 39.10 -4.46 10.97
CA LEU A 444 39.37 -3.23 10.20
C LEU A 444 39.27 -1.99 11.09
N SER A 445 39.98 -0.88 10.57
CA SER A 445 39.86 0.41 11.29
C SER A 445 38.49 1.07 11.05
N PRO A 446 38.05 1.93 11.89
CA PRO A 446 36.78 2.65 11.71
C PRO A 446 36.70 3.33 10.34
N ASP A 447 37.79 3.91 9.85
CA ASP A 447 37.74 4.56 8.52
C ASP A 447 37.46 3.53 7.41
N GLU A 448 38.11 2.40 7.55
CA GLU A 448 37.83 1.36 6.52
C GLU A 448 36.39 0.87 6.61
N VAL A 449 35.87 0.73 7.84
CA VAL A 449 34.47 0.27 7.98
C VAL A 449 33.52 1.31 7.39
N LEU A 450 33.76 2.59 7.57
CA LEU A 450 32.87 3.61 6.97
C LEU A 450 32.95 3.55 5.44
N GLN A 451 34.17 3.29 4.91
CA GLN A 451 34.25 3.13 3.44
C GLN A 451 33.42 1.94 2.97
N ASN A 452 33.48 0.85 3.82
CA ASN A 452 32.67 -0.31 3.41
C ASN A 452 31.17 -0.05 3.58
N GLU A 453 30.82 0.78 4.64
CA GLU A 453 29.38 1.14 4.74
C GLU A 453 28.93 1.88 3.47
N ALA A 454 29.73 2.68 2.90
CA ALA A 454 29.37 3.39 1.64
C ALA A 454 29.35 2.42 0.46
N LYS A 455 30.31 1.51 0.38
CA LYS A 455 30.37 0.54 -0.73
C LYS A 455 29.16 -0.39 -0.72
N SER A 456 28.64 -0.61 0.51
CA SER A 456 27.45 -1.50 0.58
C SER A 456 26.22 -0.77 0.05
N ARG A 457 26.33 0.50 -0.26
CA ARG A 457 25.29 1.38 -0.78
C ARG A 457 24.33 1.84 0.34
N ARG A 458 24.48 1.26 1.56
CA ARG A 458 23.49 1.63 2.59
C ARG A 458 23.64 3.10 2.99
N THR A 459 24.87 3.68 2.99
CA THR A 459 25.00 5.10 3.40
C THR A 459 24.38 6.02 2.36
N PRO A 460 24.74 5.90 1.08
CA PRO A 460 24.09 6.82 0.12
C PRO A 460 22.58 6.59 0.07
N GLN A 461 22.10 5.44 0.24
CA GLN A 461 20.65 5.19 0.23
C GLN A 461 19.94 5.94 1.38
N ILE A 462 20.49 5.80 2.63
CA ILE A 462 19.78 6.42 3.76
C ILE A 462 19.85 7.96 3.63
N VAL A 463 20.91 8.44 3.06
CA VAL A 463 21.01 9.91 2.88
C VAL A 463 19.95 10.36 1.87
N ASN A 464 19.82 9.65 0.80
CA ASN A 464 18.81 10.04 -0.20
C ASN A 464 17.38 9.87 0.32
N ILE A 465 17.20 8.81 1.05
CA ILE A 465 15.84 8.64 1.64
C ILE A 465 15.53 9.81 2.57
N MET A 466 16.47 10.22 3.43
CA MET A 466 16.20 11.35 4.35
C MET A 466 15.92 12.63 3.55
N LYS A 467 16.67 12.80 2.47
CA LYS A 467 16.44 14.01 1.66
C LYS A 467 15.02 14.02 1.08
N ASN A 468 14.57 12.87 0.65
CA ASN A 468 13.22 12.84 0.01
C ASN A 468 12.11 12.80 1.06
N MET A 469 12.51 12.58 2.31
CA MET A 469 11.47 12.53 3.37
C MET A 469 11.32 13.90 4.04
N GLN A 470 12.11 14.89 3.60
CA GLN A 470 12.22 16.17 4.36
C GLN A 470 10.87 16.89 4.39
N ASP A 471 10.20 16.78 3.18
CA ASP A 471 8.89 17.47 3.18
C ASP A 471 7.93 16.83 4.18
N HIS A 472 7.97 15.55 4.26
CA HIS A 472 7.08 14.90 5.26
C HIS A 472 7.51 15.23 6.70
N LEU A 473 8.77 15.29 6.90
CA LEU A 473 9.24 15.54 8.28
C LEU A 473 8.89 16.95 8.71
N SER A 474 8.96 17.90 7.79
CA SER A 474 8.69 19.29 8.19
C SER A 474 7.21 19.49 8.53
N ARG A 475 6.37 18.54 8.15
CA ARG A 475 4.91 18.71 8.41
C ARG A 475 4.43 17.65 9.41
N SER A 476 5.35 17.11 10.11
CA SER A 476 5.03 15.91 10.93
C SER A 476 4.15 16.29 12.12
N SER A 477 4.03 17.65 12.44
CA SER A 477 3.11 18.03 13.54
C SER A 477 1.65 17.84 13.12
N ASN A 478 1.44 17.87 11.78
CA ASN A 478 0.06 17.64 11.28
C ASN A 478 -0.11 16.21 10.78
N THR A 479 0.91 15.76 10.04
CA THR A 479 0.86 14.37 9.57
C THR A 479 2.13 13.63 10.05
N PRO A 480 1.95 12.93 11.09
CA PRO A 480 3.11 12.23 11.66
C PRO A 480 3.77 11.28 10.65
N VAL A 481 5.06 11.00 10.99
CA VAL A 481 5.82 10.12 10.08
C VAL A 481 6.33 8.91 10.86
N ILE A 482 6.14 7.78 10.26
CA ILE A 482 6.74 6.54 10.80
C ILE A 482 7.65 5.94 9.72
N PHE A 483 8.89 5.55 10.15
CA PHE A 483 9.88 4.97 9.23
C PHE A 483 10.39 3.64 9.79
N THR A 484 10.07 2.55 9.03
CA THR A 484 10.43 1.21 9.50
C THR A 484 11.42 0.57 8.52
N GLY A 485 12.06 -0.52 9.04
CA GLY A 485 12.81 -1.26 8.00
C GLY A 485 13.97 -2.03 8.62
N ASP A 486 14.58 -2.80 7.73
CA ASP A 486 15.87 -3.46 7.98
C ASP A 486 17.01 -2.61 7.39
N PHE A 487 17.82 -2.09 8.38
CA PHE A 487 18.77 -1.07 7.91
C PHE A 487 20.14 -1.72 7.69
N ASN A 488 20.18 -3.02 8.03
CA ASN A 488 21.39 -3.85 7.81
C ASN A 488 22.63 -3.22 8.44
N ALA A 489 22.44 -2.38 9.41
CA ALA A 489 23.56 -1.85 10.21
C ALA A 489 23.05 -1.56 11.64
N PRO A 490 24.01 -1.74 12.61
CA PRO A 490 23.61 -1.46 14.00
C PRO A 490 23.33 0.02 14.23
N SER A 491 22.79 0.28 15.45
CA SER A 491 22.50 1.67 15.84
C SER A 491 23.72 2.30 16.53
N HIS A 492 23.96 3.61 16.14
CA HIS A 492 25.02 4.31 16.89
C HIS A 492 24.67 4.45 18.36
N LEU A 493 23.37 4.30 18.71
CA LEU A 493 22.96 4.40 20.14
C LEU A 493 23.22 3.09 20.87
N ASP A 494 23.52 2.03 20.12
CA ASP A 494 23.77 0.73 20.79
C ASP A 494 25.27 0.46 20.87
N TRP A 495 26.03 1.00 19.89
CA TRP A 495 27.50 0.87 19.97
C TRP A 495 28.10 2.07 20.69
N THR A 496 28.27 1.93 22.00
CA THR A 496 28.85 2.96 22.90
C THR A 496 30.07 2.37 23.64
N ASN A 497 30.74 3.27 24.28
CA ASN A 497 31.89 2.73 25.05
C ASN A 497 31.42 1.74 26.11
N ALA A 498 30.26 1.94 26.66
CA ALA A 498 29.77 1.02 27.71
C ALA A 498 29.46 -0.38 27.14
N THR A 499 29.19 -0.50 25.81
CA THR A 499 28.82 -1.83 25.27
C THR A 499 29.97 -2.39 24.45
N LYS A 500 31.18 -1.86 24.61
CA LYS A 500 32.29 -2.26 23.70
C LYS A 500 32.59 -3.75 23.83
N GLU A 501 32.33 -4.33 25.06
CA GLU A 501 32.66 -5.77 25.19
C GLU A 501 31.69 -6.62 24.35
N LEU A 502 30.56 -6.07 24.03
CA LEU A 502 29.59 -6.83 23.20
C LEU A 502 29.94 -6.64 21.72
N HIS A 503 30.95 -5.72 21.45
CA HIS A 503 31.16 -5.37 20.03
C HIS A 503 32.65 -5.52 19.69
N CYS A 504 33.21 -6.66 20.37
CA CYS A 504 34.59 -7.07 20.04
C CYS A 504 35.59 -5.95 20.36
N GLY A 505 35.24 -5.26 21.37
CA GLY A 505 36.21 -4.27 21.91
C GLY A 505 36.04 -2.90 21.26
N THR A 506 35.08 -2.83 20.39
CA THR A 506 34.87 -1.53 19.75
C THR A 506 33.79 -0.72 20.48
N GLY A 507 34.14 0.56 20.85
CA GLY A 507 33.20 1.46 21.56
C GLY A 507 32.26 2.17 20.57
N TYR A 508 32.14 3.45 20.74
CA TYR A 508 31.16 4.21 19.95
C TYR A 508 31.55 4.18 18.46
N PHE A 509 30.57 3.97 17.67
CA PHE A 509 30.76 4.05 16.21
C PHE A 509 29.52 4.72 15.59
N PRO A 510 29.71 5.77 14.77
CA PRO A 510 28.60 6.55 14.22
C PRO A 510 28.00 5.89 12.97
N TRP A 511 27.34 4.79 13.23
CA TRP A 511 26.71 4.12 12.07
C TRP A 511 25.83 5.11 11.28
N PRO A 512 26.09 5.33 9.94
CA PRO A 512 25.38 6.34 9.12
C PRO A 512 23.88 6.04 9.04
N THR A 513 23.51 4.79 8.98
CA THR A 513 22.09 4.45 8.73
C THR A 513 21.24 4.70 9.98
N SER A 514 21.84 4.81 11.17
CA SER A 514 21.04 5.22 12.35
C SER A 514 21.31 6.68 12.72
N LYS A 515 22.43 7.26 12.35
CA LYS A 515 22.74 8.67 12.74
C LYS A 515 21.95 9.64 11.86
N HIS A 516 21.80 9.35 10.57
CA HIS A 516 21.13 10.30 9.67
C HIS A 516 19.65 10.45 10.02
N PRO A 517 18.93 9.35 10.31
CA PRO A 517 17.52 9.56 10.71
C PRO A 517 17.41 10.41 11.99
N ILE A 518 18.31 10.17 13.02
CA ILE A 518 18.22 10.97 14.26
C ILE A 518 18.61 12.42 13.96
N ASP A 519 19.60 12.65 13.11
CA ASP A 519 19.98 14.04 12.78
C ASP A 519 18.84 14.74 12.04
N ALA A 520 18.02 13.94 11.39
CA ALA A 520 16.91 14.56 10.63
C ALA A 520 15.69 14.77 11.53
N GLY A 521 15.88 14.35 12.82
CA GLY A 521 14.81 14.73 13.78
C GLY A 521 13.90 13.52 14.08
N LEU A 522 14.19 12.43 13.48
CA LEU A 522 13.39 11.24 13.84
C LEU A 522 13.79 10.69 15.21
N ILE A 523 12.81 9.99 15.78
CA ILE A 523 13.03 9.41 17.14
C ILE A 523 13.00 7.89 17.01
N ASP A 524 14.07 7.25 17.55
CA ASP A 524 14.11 5.77 17.63
C ASP A 524 13.17 5.26 18.72
N SER A 525 12.07 4.61 18.26
CA SER A 525 11.01 4.26 19.24
C SER A 525 11.53 3.29 20.30
N PHE A 526 12.42 2.35 19.96
CA PHE A 526 12.94 1.37 20.93
C PHE A 526 13.81 2.06 21.98
N ARG A 527 14.67 3.02 21.56
CA ARG A 527 15.56 3.64 22.57
C ARG A 527 14.84 4.77 23.30
N GLU A 528 13.70 5.18 22.68
CA GLU A 528 12.87 6.12 23.49
C GLU A 528 12.30 5.41 24.73
N ILE A 529 12.04 4.11 24.60
CA ILE A 529 11.45 3.38 25.74
C ILE A 529 12.55 2.70 26.54
N HIS A 530 13.59 2.21 25.88
CA HIS A 530 14.69 1.49 26.55
C HIS A 530 16.01 2.22 26.28
N SER A 531 16.34 3.15 27.18
CA SER A 531 17.44 4.09 26.88
C SER A 531 18.80 3.41 27.07
N ASP A 532 18.85 2.31 27.99
CA ASP A 532 20.17 1.71 28.28
C ASP A 532 20.36 0.46 27.40
N PRO A 533 21.37 0.43 26.49
CA PRO A 533 21.57 -0.68 25.54
C PRO A 533 22.18 -1.91 26.23
N LEU A 534 22.75 -1.76 27.50
CA LEU A 534 23.23 -2.97 28.22
C LEU A 534 22.06 -3.70 28.89
N ASP A 535 21.07 -2.85 29.31
CA ASP A 535 19.93 -3.51 30.00
C ASP A 535 19.01 -4.18 28.97
N LYS A 536 18.71 -3.40 27.93
CA LYS A 536 17.84 -4.00 26.89
C LYS A 536 18.46 -3.74 25.51
N PRO A 537 19.18 -4.81 24.99
CA PRO A 537 19.93 -4.64 23.73
C PRO A 537 18.99 -4.60 22.52
N GLY A 538 17.88 -5.34 22.60
CA GLY A 538 16.90 -5.28 21.49
C GLY A 538 17.43 -5.97 20.22
N ILE A 539 18.15 -7.09 20.40
CA ILE A 539 18.82 -7.75 19.26
C ILE A 539 17.76 -8.28 18.29
N THR A 540 17.89 -7.90 16.98
CA THR A 540 16.91 -8.39 15.98
C THR A 540 17.62 -9.31 14.97
N TRP A 541 18.98 -9.30 14.91
CA TRP A 541 19.78 -10.21 14.08
C TRP A 541 20.83 -10.92 14.97
N SER A 542 20.69 -12.22 15.12
CA SER A 542 19.58 -12.98 14.50
C SER A 542 19.11 -14.08 15.45
N PRO A 543 17.90 -14.41 15.50
CA PRO A 543 17.36 -15.48 16.35
C PRO A 543 17.82 -16.86 15.90
N ILE A 544 18.31 -17.05 14.64
CA ILE A 544 18.56 -18.47 14.25
C ILE A 544 19.98 -18.58 13.72
N TYR A 545 20.61 -17.46 13.30
CA TYR A 545 22.04 -17.58 12.95
C TYR A 545 22.91 -17.29 14.18
N LEU A 546 23.57 -18.47 14.64
CA LEU A 546 24.36 -18.30 15.89
C LEU A 546 25.85 -18.35 15.57
N GLU A 547 26.18 -18.90 14.40
CA GLU A 547 27.61 -18.98 14.03
C GLU A 547 27.77 -18.56 12.57
N ASN A 548 29.01 -18.12 12.22
CA ASN A 548 29.38 -17.74 10.84
C ASN A 548 30.78 -18.29 10.53
N GLU A 549 30.75 -19.41 9.79
CA GLU A 549 32.01 -20.09 9.42
C GLU A 549 32.87 -20.36 10.64
N GLY A 550 32.28 -20.87 11.70
CA GLY A 550 33.05 -21.34 12.88
C GLY A 550 33.25 -20.21 13.90
N ARG A 551 32.77 -19.03 13.52
CA ARG A 551 32.87 -17.92 14.48
C ARG A 551 31.49 -17.53 15.01
N ALA A 552 31.54 -17.05 16.31
CA ALA A 552 30.24 -16.60 16.87
C ALA A 552 29.67 -15.43 16.05
N GLU A 553 28.35 -15.55 15.79
CA GLU A 553 27.69 -14.48 15.00
C GLU A 553 27.51 -13.21 15.85
N PRO A 554 28.06 -12.07 15.23
CA PRO A 554 27.72 -10.83 15.96
C PRO A 554 26.21 -10.52 15.86
N LYS A 555 25.57 -10.42 17.05
CA LYS A 555 24.10 -10.16 17.09
C LYS A 555 23.85 -8.69 17.43
N ASP A 556 23.12 -8.02 16.44
CA ASP A 556 22.87 -6.57 16.64
C ASP A 556 21.40 -6.24 16.34
N ARG A 557 21.05 -5.09 16.98
CA ARG A 557 19.76 -4.51 16.55
C ARG A 557 19.93 -3.75 15.23
N ILE A 558 19.25 -4.36 14.17
CA ILE A 558 19.47 -3.66 12.87
C ILE A 558 18.12 -3.37 12.22
N ASP A 559 17.07 -3.72 12.85
CA ASP A 559 15.72 -3.35 12.40
C ASP A 559 15.12 -2.29 13.33
N PHE A 560 14.58 -1.16 12.61
CA PHE A 560 14.18 -0.04 13.48
C PHE A 560 12.76 0.42 13.09
N ILE A 561 12.11 0.96 14.12
CA ILE A 561 10.92 1.83 13.87
C ILE A 561 11.22 3.22 14.42
N TYR A 562 11.38 4.25 13.38
CA TYR A 562 11.53 5.67 13.77
C TYR A 562 10.21 6.42 13.60
N HIS A 563 10.09 7.45 14.43
CA HIS A 563 8.88 8.26 14.22
C HIS A 563 9.20 9.74 14.48
N LYS A 564 8.28 10.59 13.97
CA LYS A 564 8.22 12.02 14.34
C LYS A 564 6.74 12.47 14.37
N GLY A 565 6.44 13.14 15.50
CA GLY A 565 5.06 13.68 15.58
C GLY A 565 4.12 12.71 16.29
N LEU A 566 4.74 11.55 16.88
CA LEU A 566 3.93 10.64 17.72
C LEU A 566 4.64 10.38 19.04
N LYS A 567 3.88 9.70 19.99
CA LYS A 567 4.50 9.29 21.27
C LYS A 567 4.49 7.76 21.39
N THR A 568 5.74 7.32 21.78
CA THR A 568 5.87 5.85 21.87
C THR A 568 5.35 5.35 23.23
N ARG A 569 4.47 4.37 23.18
CA ARG A 569 3.97 3.77 24.45
C ARG A 569 4.79 2.54 24.82
N SER A 570 5.04 1.73 23.82
CA SER A 570 5.90 0.56 24.06
C SER A 570 6.61 0.17 22.77
N SER A 571 7.77 -0.47 22.98
CA SER A 571 8.53 -0.97 21.82
C SER A 571 9.38 -2.17 22.23
N GLU A 572 9.27 -3.20 21.35
CA GLU A 572 9.99 -4.45 21.71
C GLU A 572 10.44 -5.17 20.44
N ALA A 573 11.57 -5.90 20.65
CA ALA A 573 11.90 -6.90 19.60
C ALA A 573 11.18 -8.23 19.90
N VAL A 574 10.59 -8.79 18.80
CA VAL A 574 9.65 -9.89 19.12
C VAL A 574 10.05 -11.11 18.28
N VAL A 575 10.12 -12.26 18.98
CA VAL A 575 10.23 -13.59 18.35
C VAL A 575 9.24 -14.55 19.04
N ILE A 576 8.64 -15.30 18.24
CA ILE A 576 7.70 -16.24 18.90
C ILE A 576 8.45 -17.54 19.20
N GLY A 577 8.14 -18.06 20.31
CA GLY A 577 8.70 -19.37 20.69
C GLY A 577 10.24 -19.31 20.81
N GLN A 578 10.86 -20.49 20.70
CA GLN A 578 12.33 -20.64 20.76
C GLN A 578 12.82 -21.31 19.47
N PRO A 579 13.04 -20.43 18.46
CA PRO A 579 13.36 -21.03 17.15
C PRO A 579 14.69 -21.79 17.17
N LYS A 580 14.66 -22.89 16.51
CA LYS A 580 15.92 -23.65 16.33
C LYS A 580 16.83 -22.97 15.30
N ALA A 581 18.11 -23.06 15.61
CA ALA A 581 19.10 -22.38 14.74
C ALA A 581 19.23 -23.13 13.39
N GLN A 582 19.77 -22.49 12.37
CA GLN A 582 20.12 -23.18 11.12
C GLN A 582 21.17 -24.27 11.38
N PRO A 583 20.86 -25.47 10.66
CA PRO A 583 19.94 -25.70 9.52
C PRO A 583 18.63 -26.36 9.97
N ASP A 584 18.31 -26.35 11.35
CA ASP A 584 17.12 -27.11 11.78
C ASP A 584 15.91 -26.18 11.91
N HIS A 585 15.76 -25.16 11.09
CA HIS A 585 14.74 -24.10 11.26
C HIS A 585 13.46 -24.48 10.52
N TYR A 586 13.53 -25.52 9.67
CA TYR A 586 12.45 -25.79 8.71
C TYR A 586 11.09 -25.87 9.44
N ASN A 587 11.08 -26.36 10.70
CA ASN A 587 9.76 -26.56 11.36
C ASN A 587 9.57 -25.53 12.48
N ASN A 588 10.34 -24.45 12.43
CA ASN A 588 10.15 -23.42 13.46
C ASN A 588 8.76 -22.78 13.34
N GLU A 589 8.26 -22.38 14.61
CA GLU A 589 7.06 -21.52 14.56
C GLU A 589 7.41 -20.12 14.02
N TRP A 590 8.55 -19.62 14.41
CA TRP A 590 8.99 -18.30 13.91
C TRP A 590 9.45 -18.41 12.45
N PRO A 591 8.89 -17.62 11.58
CA PRO A 591 9.07 -17.82 10.14
C PRO A 591 10.14 -16.87 9.57
N SER A 592 11.09 -16.40 10.47
CA SER A 592 12.08 -15.45 9.93
C SER A 592 13.41 -15.61 10.67
N ASP A 593 14.40 -15.11 9.95
CA ASP A 593 15.69 -15.07 10.66
C ASP A 593 15.89 -13.74 11.40
N HIS A 594 14.94 -12.89 11.34
CA HIS A 594 14.98 -11.64 12.11
C HIS A 594 13.90 -11.64 13.20
N ALA A 595 14.31 -11.02 14.33
CA ALA A 595 13.20 -10.63 15.22
C ALA A 595 12.41 -9.46 14.61
N ALA A 596 11.04 -9.42 14.74
CA ALA A 596 10.27 -8.21 14.36
C ALA A 596 10.37 -7.14 15.45
N VAL A 597 10.24 -5.91 15.00
CA VAL A 597 10.10 -4.83 16.01
C VAL A 597 8.63 -4.37 16.06
N LYS A 598 8.12 -4.39 17.32
CA LYS A 598 6.73 -3.96 17.54
C LYS A 598 6.70 -2.70 18.42
N THR A 599 6.05 -1.67 17.81
CA THR A 599 5.90 -0.44 18.60
C THR A 599 4.42 -0.04 18.65
N VAL A 600 4.00 0.34 19.87
CA VAL A 600 2.66 0.91 20.00
C VAL A 600 2.77 2.42 20.25
N PHE A 601 2.05 3.19 19.32
CA PHE A 601 2.06 4.65 19.48
C PHE A 601 0.71 5.15 20.00
N ARG A 602 0.80 6.26 20.70
CA ARG A 602 -0.44 7.02 20.95
C ARG A 602 -0.68 8.00 19.79
N VAL A 603 -2.00 7.95 19.34
CA VAL A 603 -2.32 8.90 18.26
C VAL A 603 -3.16 10.06 18.83
N GLU A 604 -2.54 11.25 18.98
CA GLU A 604 -3.29 12.35 19.63
C GLU A 604 -4.07 13.13 18.56
N LYS A 605 -5.29 13.65 19.03
CA LYS A 605 -6.10 14.54 18.17
C LYS A 605 -5.40 15.88 17.96
N ASN A 606 -4.94 16.11 16.72
CA ASN A 606 -4.41 17.47 16.48
C ASN A 606 -5.49 18.54 16.66
N GLU A 607 -5.79 18.98 17.82
CA GLU A 607 -6.72 20.09 18.13
C GLU A 607 -6.25 21.38 17.45
N ALA A 608 -5.33 21.32 16.47
CA ALA A 608 -4.78 22.60 15.98
C ALA A 608 -5.62 23.10 14.79
N GLY A 609 -6.79 22.48 14.44
CA GLY A 609 -7.61 23.09 13.37
C GLY A 609 -8.95 23.59 13.91
N SER A 610 -9.26 23.31 15.18
CA SER A 610 -10.55 23.81 15.70
C SER A 610 -10.32 25.04 16.61
N SER A 611 -9.04 25.28 17.03
CA SER A 611 -8.81 26.44 17.94
C SER A 611 -8.41 27.66 17.12
N ARG A 612 -7.93 27.47 15.79
CA ARG A 612 -7.57 28.67 14.99
C ARG A 612 -8.80 29.20 14.26
N VAL A 613 -9.82 28.29 14.08
CA VAL A 613 -11.09 28.76 13.47
C VAL A 613 -11.98 29.39 14.55
N LEU A 614 -11.83 28.88 15.81
CA LEU A 614 -12.63 29.47 16.91
C LEU A 614 -11.97 30.74 17.44
N GLN A 615 -10.55 30.82 17.27
CA GLN A 615 -9.87 32.07 17.68
C GLN A 615 -9.97 33.11 16.56
N GLY A 616 -10.14 32.61 15.26
CA GLY A 616 -10.34 33.52 14.11
C GLY A 616 -11.79 34.00 14.04
N ILE A 617 -12.77 33.18 14.57
CA ILE A 617 -14.19 33.58 14.59
C ILE A 617 -14.46 34.46 15.81
N MET A 618 -13.69 34.22 16.93
CA MET A 618 -13.86 35.08 18.13
C MET A 618 -13.13 36.41 17.95
N GLY A 619 -11.99 36.38 17.15
CA GLY A 619 -11.24 37.62 16.84
C GLY A 619 -11.98 38.47 15.80
N ALA A 620 -12.80 37.81 14.88
CA ALA A 620 -13.59 38.54 13.86
C ALA A 620 -14.91 39.06 14.46
N THR A 621 -15.44 38.41 15.53
CA THR A 621 -16.66 38.90 16.21
C THR A 621 -16.31 40.04 17.17
N VAL A 622 -15.07 40.01 17.77
CA VAL A 622 -14.65 41.12 18.65
C VAL A 622 -14.25 42.33 17.78
N ALA A 623 -13.72 42.07 16.56
CA ALA A 623 -13.33 43.20 15.68
C ALA A 623 -14.57 43.81 15.03
N VAL A 624 -15.67 43.00 14.82
CA VAL A 624 -16.92 43.56 14.25
C VAL A 624 -17.71 44.27 15.34
N THR A 625 -17.54 43.87 16.63
CA THR A 625 -18.25 44.58 17.71
C THR A 625 -17.51 45.88 18.08
N VAL A 626 -16.15 45.87 17.90
CA VAL A 626 -15.40 47.11 18.21
C VAL A 626 -15.53 48.07 17.01
N ALA A 627 -15.65 47.56 15.80
CA ALA A 627 -15.87 48.43 14.63
C ALA A 627 -17.32 48.95 14.57
N CYS A 628 -18.32 48.19 15.11
CA CYS A 628 -19.71 48.68 15.19
C CYS A 628 -19.88 49.67 16.35
N ALA A 629 -19.04 49.50 17.44
CA ALA A 629 -19.13 50.47 18.56
C ALA A 629 -18.38 51.76 18.22
N SER A 630 -17.32 51.69 17.31
CA SER A 630 -16.56 52.89 16.90
C SER A 630 -17.31 53.64 15.79
N TRP A 631 -18.15 52.93 15.00
CA TRP A 631 -19.03 53.58 14.01
C TRP A 631 -20.23 54.25 14.69
N PHE A 632 -20.77 53.68 15.83
CA PHE A 632 -21.90 54.34 16.53
C PHE A 632 -21.40 55.53 17.35
N VAL A 633 -20.09 55.49 17.83
CA VAL A 633 -19.56 56.65 18.59
C VAL A 633 -19.12 57.73 17.60
N GLY A 634 -18.73 57.34 16.35
CA GLY A 634 -18.32 58.33 15.33
C GLY A 634 -19.53 59.00 14.68
N LYS A 635 -20.77 58.33 14.69
CA LYS A 635 -22.00 58.96 14.15
C LYS A 635 -22.74 59.75 15.23
N CYS A 636 -22.41 59.51 16.56
CA CYS A 636 -23.01 60.33 17.64
C CYS A 636 -22.16 61.58 17.90
N VAL A 637 -20.81 61.53 17.44
CA VAL A 637 -19.95 62.72 17.64
C VAL A 637 -20.03 63.61 16.39
N ARG A 638 -20.52 63.08 15.23
CA ARG A 638 -20.69 63.89 14.01
C ARG A 638 -22.11 64.45 13.90
N LYS A 639 -23.06 63.95 14.79
CA LYS A 639 -24.41 64.55 14.89
C LYS A 639 -24.47 65.53 16.06
N ARG A 640 -23.36 65.60 16.92
CA ARG A 640 -23.31 66.63 17.99
C ARG A 640 -22.41 67.80 17.57
N LYS A 641 -21.67 67.69 16.36
CA LYS A 641 -20.85 68.81 15.85
C LYS A 641 -21.57 69.51 14.70
N SER A 642 -22.81 69.01 14.28
CA SER A 642 -23.65 69.73 13.30
C SER A 642 -24.88 70.34 13.99
N ASP A 643 -24.95 70.28 15.40
CA ASP A 643 -26.04 70.94 16.16
C ASP A 643 -25.45 71.86 17.23
N SER A 644 -24.05 72.18 17.14
CA SER A 644 -23.49 73.21 18.06
C SER A 644 -22.84 74.32 17.25
N ASP A 645 -23.16 74.44 15.81
CA ASP A 645 -22.84 75.63 14.99
C ASP A 645 -24.10 76.44 14.70
N SER A 646 -25.09 76.44 15.70
CA SER A 646 -26.14 77.47 15.57
C SER A 646 -26.59 77.92 16.96
N ARG A 647 -25.58 78.29 17.83
CA ARG A 647 -26.09 79.14 18.94
C ARG A 647 -24.91 79.69 19.74
N LYS A 648 -24.22 80.75 19.24
CA LYS A 648 -23.98 81.75 20.30
C LYS A 648 -22.87 82.72 19.85
N ALA A 649 -23.28 83.85 19.10
CA ALA A 649 -23.18 85.31 19.24
C ALA A 649 -23.29 85.76 20.70
N GLY A 650 -22.18 86.10 21.37
CA GLY A 650 -22.06 87.37 22.13
C GLY A 650 -20.99 87.24 23.21
N THR A 651 -19.83 87.98 23.06
CA THR A 651 -19.20 89.12 23.76
C THR A 651 -17.97 88.62 24.52
N SER A 652 -16.78 89.22 24.17
CA SER A 652 -15.69 90.16 24.55
C SER A 652 -14.98 89.69 25.82
N SER A 653 -13.64 89.57 25.66
CA SER A 653 -12.41 90.30 26.08
C SER A 653 -11.73 89.55 27.23
N ASP A 654 -10.48 89.16 26.96
CA ASP A 654 -9.18 89.60 27.52
C ASP A 654 -8.56 88.46 28.35
N SER A 655 -7.30 88.09 27.94
CA SER A 655 -5.90 88.26 28.35
C SER A 655 -5.44 87.04 29.18
N ASP A 656 -4.38 86.36 28.64
CA ASP A 656 -2.98 86.27 29.10
C ASP A 656 -2.72 84.89 29.73
N GLU A 657 -1.78 84.15 29.11
CA GLU A 657 -0.37 83.82 29.44
C GLU A 657 -0.30 82.48 30.16
N SER A 658 0.47 81.53 29.53
CA SER A 658 1.82 80.99 29.76
C SER A 658 1.75 79.62 30.45
N SER A 659 2.34 78.62 29.75
CA SER A 659 3.62 77.87 29.83
C SER A 659 3.47 76.66 30.76
N GLY A 660 3.76 75.52 30.18
CA GLY A 660 4.98 74.73 30.49
C GLY A 660 4.61 73.28 30.82
N ASP A 661 5.07 72.38 29.93
CA ASP A 661 6.20 71.43 29.92
C ASP A 661 6.03 70.37 31.02
N VAL A 662 6.17 69.06 30.61
CA VAL A 662 7.22 68.03 30.59
C VAL A 662 6.96 67.05 31.73
N SER A 663 7.04 65.74 31.34
CA SER A 663 8.05 64.66 31.38
C SER A 663 7.64 63.61 32.43
N GLY A 664 7.74 62.36 31.91
CA GLY A 664 8.55 61.12 32.09
C GLY A 664 7.68 60.00 32.66
#